data_AF-A0A353VU48-F1
#
_entry.id   AF-A0A353VU48-F1
#
_cell.length_a   1.000
_cell.length_b   1.000
_cell.length_c   1.000
_cell.angle_alpha   90.00
_cell.angle_beta   90.00
_cell.angle_gamma   90.00
#
_symmetry.space_group_name_H-M   'P 1'
#
loop_
_entity.id
_entity.type
_entity.pdbx_description
1 polymer ?
#
loop_
_entity_poly.entity_id
_entity_poly.type
_entity_poly.pdbx_seq_one_letter_code
_entity_poly.pdbx_strand_id
1 'polypeptide(L)'
;MKKIIYSIVLAASFCACTKETINYQNPVLGENETEENATLAVASRNTLFTSEDDVNASIAFKSLGGKVILDVNTNTDWTYEISGESFIKGEKDEEANQLTLSCEQNKVEKTLSATVTIKAGDKTATVTATQNAYGTVEIVASENNFHLAAKGELTASFEVTSTDPDWTFETSGCEWMLVTKDGNSINISAYPNEEYTDRDVKFVLKAGVGDKAVTETIDVLQDRAAFVTSSVSTVPVTPFSSEAKEVEIKANFDWEYSVSGNESGWLTIERTENGLKFVPSINSGAETRTAKIFIKTGDGKENSDSKEITISQPGIDKDAFIVGLHVQKAKGKIVSSMLPVEGVANVTVDWGDGSEAKQFTTDNPIHEYADTGYFVVSVKGQASGLSVGSLTYDQKDQIEQVYNWGRLGLTSMESAFSGCGFLSSIPSDDTGAFSKVTTFESAFYQCSTLKVIPEGLLASAAETESVNNMFYSCKAIETIPRQLFFNCPKLSDAGSAFFYCESVEQIDKDFFSKNPELTDCSSTFSGMTKLASVDKDLFANNPKITDLSAVFSYDAALTAIPAGIFRNQTECESFRMAFNSTGLTEIPAGLFASNTKCENFQQTFSGTKIKTVPADLFKGCKSVDTFMSCFSGCSELQSIPADLFKNSGSQGVVYGKRGNGMRYVFNGCSSLKEIPAGLLDGFTKITNIENIFNGCSSLETIPSGLFKDAGAVTNFNNAFGGCTSLKSIPSGVFKGLAKLSSFQGVFMNCTNIEEIGDNLLEGCDACTKISNMFKGCTKLSKVSENAFAGAAKVTDISGLFSGCTSLKTVPEGLFAPMTGLKTTSEVFATSGMESIPAGLFAKNTLVTTFLKVFNGCTSLTSLPSNLFASNQAVTTFESAFSECTSLTILPDGLFANNSKVTTYKTAFKGCTSLASVGKIFGTSTAKINFESAFEGCTSLKALPAGFFDGLTGADSFKKTFYGCTALVTIPEKLFVKNTNATTTESCFQNCTGLQAVPASLFGKTTKTKTLTSMFSGCSSIESIASDAFSGINTASGNVSKIFQNCTSLKEVPSGLFKNNAKINNYTYAFNGCTSLEKVGSEVFNCAANASINNLFAGCASLKEVGENLFINPEKVRILTYIFQGCSALESVPVGIFDNFKAATSINSLFDGCVSLKGESPYTVVNGVKYHLYDRTAENASASGFAEIKFMKAAFQGCTQLSDYAQIPDPAKAN
;
A
#
# COMPACT_ATOMS: atom_id res chain seq x y z
N MET A 1 0.27 4.52 -18.73
CA MET A 1 -0.30 5.86 -18.96
C MET A 1 -1.29 5.78 -20.11
N LYS A 2 -2.53 6.20 -19.87
CA LYS A 2 -3.66 6.13 -20.81
C LYS A 2 -3.76 7.43 -21.62
N LYS A 3 -4.18 7.31 -22.88
CA LYS A 3 -4.81 8.36 -23.70
C LYS A 3 -6.34 8.20 -23.64
N ILE A 4 -7.04 9.26 -24.09
CA ILE A 4 -8.43 9.40 -24.61
C ILE A 4 -9.28 10.36 -23.74
N ILE A 5 -9.95 11.43 -24.21
CA ILE A 5 -9.95 12.35 -25.39
C ILE A 5 -11.02 13.45 -25.11
N TYR A 6 -10.67 14.75 -25.25
CA TYR A 6 -11.38 15.92 -25.84
C TYR A 6 -12.71 16.47 -25.25
N SER A 7 -13.04 17.77 -25.28
CA SER A 7 -12.57 18.95 -26.04
C SER A 7 -12.71 20.25 -25.22
N ILE A 8 -11.77 21.19 -25.36
CA ILE A 8 -11.88 22.60 -24.91
C ILE A 8 -11.33 23.50 -26.03
N VAL A 9 -12.11 24.51 -26.40
CA VAL A 9 -11.83 25.59 -27.37
C VAL A 9 -12.61 26.80 -26.85
N LEU A 10 -12.29 28.08 -27.02
CA LEU A 10 -11.10 28.92 -27.23
C LEU A 10 -11.69 30.35 -27.34
N ALA A 11 -10.96 31.35 -26.85
CA ALA A 11 -11.05 32.79 -27.16
C ALA A 11 -12.29 33.60 -26.70
N ALA A 12 -12.06 34.60 -25.82
CA ALA A 12 -11.86 35.97 -26.27
C ALA A 12 -11.38 36.87 -25.12
N SER A 13 -10.29 37.58 -25.36
CA SER A 13 -9.83 38.74 -24.61
C SER A 13 -10.58 39.98 -25.07
N PHE A 14 -11.18 40.75 -24.16
CA PHE A 14 -11.53 42.16 -24.41
C PHE A 14 -11.18 43.03 -23.20
N CYS A 15 -10.57 44.17 -23.52
CA CYS A 15 -10.20 45.25 -22.62
C CYS A 15 -11.42 45.98 -22.05
N ALA A 16 -11.14 46.62 -20.91
CA ALA A 16 -11.93 47.55 -20.13
C ALA A 16 -12.95 48.43 -20.89
N CYS A 17 -14.14 48.56 -20.29
CA CYS A 17 -14.74 49.85 -19.94
C CYS A 17 -15.69 49.68 -18.74
N THR A 18 -15.93 50.78 -18.06
CA THR A 18 -16.34 50.92 -16.66
C THR A 18 -17.80 50.59 -16.35
N LYS A 19 -18.01 50.19 -15.09
CA LYS A 19 -19.26 50.04 -14.35
C LYS A 19 -20.25 51.18 -14.59
N GLU A 20 -21.53 50.84 -14.67
CA GLU A 20 -22.54 51.46 -13.81
C GLU A 20 -23.62 50.43 -13.45
N THR A 21 -24.00 50.46 -12.17
CA THR A 21 -24.84 49.47 -11.48
C THR A 21 -26.16 50.17 -11.20
N ILE A 22 -27.26 49.74 -11.81
CA ILE A 22 -28.59 50.21 -11.43
C ILE A 22 -29.03 49.37 -10.24
N ASN A 23 -28.95 49.95 -9.04
CA ASN A 23 -29.50 49.38 -7.81
C ASN A 23 -31.00 49.69 -7.74
N TYR A 24 -31.82 48.65 -7.63
CA TYR A 24 -33.17 48.78 -7.07
C TYR A 24 -33.09 48.58 -5.55
N GLN A 25 -33.51 49.57 -4.77
CA GLN A 25 -33.83 49.40 -3.35
C GLN A 25 -35.33 49.59 -3.11
N ASN A 26 -35.92 48.63 -2.40
CA ASN A 26 -37.25 48.72 -1.78
C ASN A 26 -37.08 49.15 -0.30
N PRO A 27 -38.06 49.84 0.32
CA PRO A 27 -37.85 50.63 1.54
C PRO A 27 -37.86 49.79 2.82
N VAL A 28 -37.05 50.19 3.80
CA VAL A 28 -37.17 49.78 5.22
C VAL A 28 -37.21 51.03 6.10
N LEU A 29 -38.14 51.04 7.06
CA LEU A 29 -38.36 52.06 8.08
C LEU A 29 -37.17 52.21 9.06
N GLY A 30 -36.77 53.47 9.32
CA GLY A 30 -36.29 53.90 10.64
C GLY A 30 -34.92 54.61 10.73
N GLU A 31 -34.94 55.94 10.56
CA GLU A 31 -34.10 57.01 11.20
C GLU A 31 -32.56 56.84 11.31
N ASN A 32 -31.79 57.56 10.50
CA ASN A 32 -31.22 58.89 10.84
C ASN A 32 -30.27 59.41 9.75
N GLU A 33 -30.31 60.73 9.59
CA GLU A 33 -29.84 61.59 8.49
C GLU A 33 -28.35 61.48 8.11
N THR A 34 -28.09 61.39 6.79
CA THR A 34 -26.97 62.07 6.10
C THR A 34 -27.41 62.43 4.68
N GLU A 35 -27.34 63.71 4.31
CA GLU A 35 -27.76 64.27 3.01
C GLU A 35 -27.12 63.53 1.82
N GLU A 36 -27.92 62.83 1.01
CA GLU A 36 -27.50 62.34 -0.31
C GLU A 36 -27.64 63.46 -1.36
N ASN A 37 -26.57 63.71 -2.11
CA ASN A 37 -26.59 64.64 -3.25
C ASN A 37 -27.50 64.08 -4.35
N ALA A 38 -28.32 64.92 -4.97
CA ALA A 38 -29.24 64.50 -6.03
C ALA A 38 -28.48 63.99 -7.27
N THR A 39 -28.94 62.88 -7.86
CA THR A 39 -28.48 62.37 -9.16
C THR A 39 -29.56 62.64 -10.22
N LEU A 40 -29.15 62.97 -11.44
CA LEU A 40 -30.08 63.21 -12.54
C LEU A 40 -29.41 62.83 -13.87
N ALA A 41 -30.00 61.89 -14.58
CA ALA A 41 -29.65 61.53 -15.94
C ALA A 41 -30.92 61.35 -16.78
N VAL A 42 -30.85 61.70 -18.06
CA VAL A 42 -31.95 61.51 -19.01
C VAL A 42 -31.50 60.57 -20.11
N ALA A 43 -32.31 59.56 -20.39
CA ALA A 43 -32.03 58.57 -21.42
C ALA A 43 -33.27 58.32 -22.27
N SER A 44 -33.06 57.85 -23.50
CA SER A 44 -34.13 57.31 -24.33
C SER A 44 -33.54 56.34 -25.34
N ARG A 45 -34.25 55.23 -25.59
CA ARG A 45 -33.96 54.34 -26.71
C ARG A 45 -34.52 54.85 -28.05
N ASN A 46 -35.23 55.98 -28.02
CA ASN A 46 -35.77 56.58 -29.22
C ASN A 46 -34.64 57.15 -30.09
N THR A 47 -34.64 56.83 -31.38
CA THR A 47 -33.56 57.23 -32.31
C THR A 47 -33.54 58.73 -32.62
N LEU A 48 -34.60 59.49 -32.29
CA LEU A 48 -34.63 60.95 -32.39
C LEU A 48 -33.95 61.64 -31.20
N PHE A 49 -33.66 60.90 -30.13
CA PHE A 49 -32.92 61.36 -28.96
C PHE A 49 -31.42 61.13 -29.16
N THR A 50 -30.63 62.15 -28.91
CA THR A 50 -29.18 62.05 -28.88
C THR A 50 -28.69 62.60 -27.54
N SER A 51 -28.04 61.75 -26.74
CA SER A 51 -27.33 62.22 -25.54
C SER A 51 -26.12 63.03 -26.00
N GLU A 52 -25.98 64.25 -25.45
CA GLU A 52 -24.85 65.13 -25.74
C GLU A 52 -23.74 64.94 -24.69
N ASP A 53 -24.14 64.71 -23.44
CA ASP A 53 -23.30 64.29 -22.33
C ASP A 53 -24.15 63.47 -21.33
N ASP A 54 -23.61 63.21 -20.14
CA ASP A 54 -24.23 62.37 -19.12
C ASP A 54 -25.56 62.95 -18.55
N VAL A 55 -25.88 64.22 -18.83
CA VAL A 55 -27.05 64.92 -18.24
C VAL A 55 -27.85 65.73 -19.28
N ASN A 56 -27.24 66.15 -20.38
CA ASN A 56 -27.86 66.93 -21.44
C ASN A 56 -28.09 66.12 -22.71
N ALA A 57 -29.14 66.49 -23.43
CA ALA A 57 -29.51 65.80 -24.66
C ALA A 57 -30.15 66.75 -25.68
N SER A 58 -30.26 66.27 -26.91
CA SER A 58 -31.08 66.91 -27.92
C SER A 58 -32.11 65.95 -28.52
N ILE A 59 -33.24 66.53 -28.91
CA ILE A 59 -34.28 65.85 -29.66
C ILE A 59 -34.53 66.62 -30.96
N ALA A 60 -34.39 65.92 -32.07
CA ALA A 60 -34.66 66.47 -33.40
C ALA A 60 -36.02 65.95 -33.91
N PHE A 61 -37.09 66.66 -33.56
CA PHE A 61 -38.42 66.37 -34.10
C PHE A 61 -38.51 66.68 -35.58
N LYS A 62 -39.27 65.85 -36.28
CA LYS A 62 -39.55 65.99 -37.71
C LYS A 62 -40.68 67.01 -37.90
N SER A 63 -40.74 67.64 -39.07
CA SER A 63 -41.76 68.66 -39.42
C SER A 63 -43.19 68.12 -39.30
N LEU A 64 -43.37 66.81 -39.47
CA LEU A 64 -44.65 66.10 -39.34
C LEU A 64 -45.15 65.96 -37.89
N GLY A 65 -44.34 66.35 -36.90
CA GLY A 65 -44.60 66.10 -35.49
C GLY A 65 -43.89 64.83 -35.03
N GLY A 66 -44.08 64.48 -33.76
CA GLY A 66 -43.49 63.28 -33.20
C GLY A 66 -43.63 63.22 -31.69
N LYS A 67 -43.32 62.05 -31.14
CA LYS A 67 -43.33 61.76 -29.71
C LYS A 67 -42.02 61.10 -29.33
N VAL A 68 -41.36 61.60 -28.29
CA VAL A 68 -40.18 61.00 -27.68
C VAL A 68 -40.43 60.88 -26.19
N ILE A 69 -40.21 59.69 -25.64
CA ILE A 69 -40.33 59.42 -24.22
C ILE A 69 -38.92 59.40 -23.65
N LEU A 70 -38.69 60.20 -22.61
CA LEU A 70 -37.43 60.28 -21.88
C LEU A 70 -37.59 59.56 -20.55
N ASP A 71 -36.70 58.64 -20.25
CA ASP A 71 -36.54 58.08 -18.92
C ASP A 71 -35.75 59.07 -18.08
N VAL A 72 -36.35 59.58 -17.01
CA VAL A 72 -35.72 60.51 -16.08
C VAL A 72 -35.26 59.73 -14.85
N ASN A 73 -33.99 59.34 -14.87
CA ASN A 73 -33.38 58.54 -13.82
C ASN A 73 -32.82 59.46 -12.73
N THR A 74 -33.48 59.50 -11.59
CA THR A 74 -33.10 60.30 -10.43
C THR A 74 -33.49 59.61 -9.13
N ASN A 75 -32.77 59.90 -8.06
CA ASN A 75 -33.07 59.43 -6.70
C ASN A 75 -34.00 60.39 -5.92
N THR A 76 -34.51 61.45 -6.54
CA THR A 76 -35.39 62.44 -5.90
C THR A 76 -36.50 62.93 -6.83
N ASP A 77 -37.51 63.61 -6.29
CA ASP A 77 -38.59 64.18 -7.08
C ASP A 77 -38.06 65.22 -8.07
N TRP A 78 -38.55 65.15 -9.31
CA TRP A 78 -38.13 66.03 -10.37
C TRP A 78 -39.29 66.83 -10.98
N THR A 79 -38.97 68.00 -11.49
CA THR A 79 -39.87 68.88 -12.21
C THR A 79 -39.27 69.22 -13.56
N TYR A 80 -40.09 69.68 -14.50
CA TYR A 80 -39.59 70.18 -15.78
C TYR A 80 -40.27 71.48 -16.16
N GLU A 81 -39.54 72.30 -16.93
CA GLU A 81 -40.00 73.55 -17.47
C GLU A 81 -39.65 73.62 -18.95
N ILE A 82 -40.57 74.07 -19.79
CA ILE A 82 -40.35 74.27 -21.23
C ILE A 82 -40.28 75.77 -21.49
N SER A 83 -39.16 76.21 -22.06
CA SER A 83 -38.93 77.61 -22.42
C SER A 83 -38.58 77.73 -23.91
N GLY A 84 -38.88 78.87 -24.53
CA GLY A 84 -38.70 79.09 -25.97
C GLY A 84 -40.02 79.08 -26.74
N GLU A 85 -40.00 78.63 -28.00
CA GLU A 85 -41.20 78.63 -28.85
C GLU A 85 -42.21 77.55 -28.43
N SER A 86 -43.49 77.88 -28.42
CA SER A 86 -44.57 77.04 -27.88
C SER A 86 -45.06 75.96 -28.86
N PHE A 87 -44.20 75.01 -29.24
CA PHE A 87 -44.55 73.89 -30.15
C PHE A 87 -44.43 72.49 -29.52
N ILE A 88 -43.70 72.37 -28.41
CA ILE A 88 -43.56 71.11 -27.67
C ILE A 88 -44.45 71.13 -26.45
N LYS A 89 -45.19 70.04 -26.27
CA LYS A 89 -45.92 69.73 -25.06
C LYS A 89 -45.17 68.62 -24.31
N GLY A 90 -44.85 68.90 -23.05
CA GLY A 90 -44.38 67.89 -22.11
C GLY A 90 -45.54 67.29 -21.33
N GLU A 91 -45.42 66.01 -21.03
CA GLU A 91 -46.34 65.28 -20.16
C GLU A 91 -45.50 64.35 -19.28
N LYS A 92 -45.47 64.64 -17.98
CA LYS A 92 -44.74 63.84 -17.00
C LYS A 92 -45.62 62.67 -16.60
N ASP A 93 -45.08 61.47 -16.72
CA ASP A 93 -45.62 60.28 -16.10
C ASP A 93 -44.97 60.12 -14.73
N GLU A 94 -45.74 60.37 -13.67
CA GLU A 94 -45.25 60.32 -12.30
C GLU A 94 -45.00 58.90 -11.79
N GLU A 95 -45.61 57.88 -12.40
CA GLU A 95 -45.45 56.49 -11.97
C GLU A 95 -44.25 55.82 -12.66
N ALA A 96 -44.03 56.14 -13.94
CA ALA A 96 -42.92 55.55 -14.71
C ALA A 96 -41.61 56.37 -14.65
N ASN A 97 -41.61 57.53 -13.97
CA ASN A 97 -40.50 58.49 -14.00
C ASN A 97 -40.06 58.86 -15.42
N GLN A 98 -41.05 59.09 -16.28
CA GLN A 98 -40.83 59.42 -17.69
C GLN A 98 -41.34 60.81 -18.04
N LEU A 99 -40.65 61.49 -18.96
CA LEU A 99 -41.12 62.70 -19.61
C LEU A 99 -41.43 62.42 -21.07
N THR A 100 -42.71 62.44 -21.42
CA THR A 100 -43.12 62.41 -22.82
C THR A 100 -43.06 63.82 -23.39
N LEU A 101 -42.24 64.01 -24.41
CA LEU A 101 -42.21 65.23 -25.22
C LEU A 101 -42.87 64.96 -26.56
N SER A 102 -43.87 65.77 -26.89
CA SER A 102 -44.62 65.64 -28.15
C SER A 102 -44.78 66.98 -28.83
N CYS A 103 -44.81 66.98 -30.16
CA CYS A 103 -45.17 68.14 -30.95
C CYS A 103 -46.11 67.74 -32.08
N GLU A 104 -47.07 68.61 -32.37
CA GLU A 104 -47.90 68.49 -33.58
C GLU A 104 -47.13 68.95 -34.81
N GLN A 105 -47.68 68.68 -36.00
CA GLN A 105 -47.09 69.10 -37.26
C GLN A 105 -46.78 70.61 -37.28
N ASN A 106 -45.55 70.96 -37.64
CA ASN A 106 -45.15 72.34 -37.87
C ASN A 106 -45.80 72.86 -39.15
N LYS A 107 -46.63 73.90 -39.07
CA LYS A 107 -47.34 74.50 -40.23
C LYS A 107 -46.69 75.79 -40.73
N VAL A 108 -45.52 76.17 -40.21
CA VAL A 108 -44.77 77.36 -40.63
C VAL A 108 -43.45 76.96 -41.29
N GLU A 109 -43.06 77.70 -42.33
CA GLU A 109 -41.82 77.48 -43.11
C GLU A 109 -40.56 77.98 -42.36
N LYS A 110 -40.47 77.68 -41.06
CA LYS A 110 -39.27 77.90 -40.24
C LYS A 110 -39.09 76.78 -39.23
N THR A 111 -37.84 76.46 -38.90
CA THR A 111 -37.52 75.53 -37.82
C THR A 111 -37.91 76.16 -36.48
N LEU A 112 -38.59 75.39 -35.65
CA LEU A 112 -38.98 75.81 -34.31
C LEU A 112 -37.99 75.25 -33.28
N SER A 113 -37.70 75.99 -32.22
CA SER A 113 -36.81 75.52 -31.14
C SER A 113 -37.29 75.88 -29.73
N ALA A 114 -37.13 74.92 -28.83
CA ALA A 114 -37.49 75.01 -27.43
C ALA A 114 -36.46 74.27 -26.58
N THR A 115 -36.34 74.66 -25.33
CA THR A 115 -35.47 73.99 -24.36
C THR A 115 -36.33 73.49 -23.21
N VAL A 116 -36.25 72.19 -22.96
CA VAL A 116 -36.86 71.53 -21.82
C VAL A 116 -35.81 71.41 -20.74
N THR A 117 -36.03 72.04 -19.60
CA THR A 117 -35.13 71.99 -18.44
C THR A 117 -35.76 71.11 -17.38
N ILE A 118 -35.09 70.02 -17.02
CA ILE A 118 -35.53 69.09 -15.97
C ILE A 118 -34.66 69.32 -14.73
N LYS A 119 -35.28 69.47 -13.56
CA LYS A 119 -34.60 69.74 -12.29
C LYS A 119 -34.97 68.69 -11.26
N ALA A 120 -33.97 68.11 -10.61
CA ALA A 120 -34.10 67.18 -9.50
C ALA A 120 -33.08 67.58 -8.42
N GLY A 121 -33.57 68.06 -7.28
CA GLY A 121 -32.71 68.67 -6.24
C GLY A 121 -31.88 69.86 -6.75
N ASP A 122 -30.56 69.81 -6.59
CA ASP A 122 -29.60 70.82 -7.06
C ASP A 122 -29.10 70.58 -8.51
N LYS A 123 -29.50 69.47 -9.15
CA LYS A 123 -29.10 69.11 -10.52
C LYS A 123 -30.09 69.58 -11.56
N THR A 124 -29.59 69.91 -12.74
CA THR A 124 -30.38 70.38 -13.88
C THR A 124 -29.91 69.68 -15.15
N ALA A 125 -30.84 69.06 -15.85
CA ALA A 125 -30.67 68.51 -17.20
C ALA A 125 -31.36 69.42 -18.20
N THR A 126 -30.71 69.66 -19.34
CA THR A 126 -31.32 70.42 -20.45
C THR A 126 -31.45 69.54 -21.68
N VAL A 127 -32.67 69.49 -22.21
CA VAL A 127 -33.00 68.83 -23.46
C VAL A 127 -33.38 69.89 -24.49
N THR A 128 -32.48 70.10 -25.46
CA THR A 128 -32.75 71.03 -26.57
C THR A 128 -33.57 70.31 -27.62
N ALA A 129 -34.77 70.83 -27.89
CA ALA A 129 -35.68 70.21 -28.83
C ALA A 129 -35.96 71.14 -30.00
N THR A 130 -35.76 70.62 -31.21
CA THR A 130 -35.97 71.33 -32.47
C THR A 130 -37.01 70.61 -33.31
N GLN A 131 -37.78 71.36 -34.11
CA GLN A 131 -38.68 70.78 -35.10
C GLN A 131 -38.45 71.39 -36.47
N ASN A 132 -38.23 70.53 -37.46
CA ASN A 132 -37.95 70.96 -38.83
C ASN A 132 -39.07 71.82 -39.44
N ALA A 133 -38.71 72.70 -40.38
CA ALA A 133 -39.64 73.59 -41.08
C ALA A 133 -40.65 72.82 -41.96
N TYR A 134 -41.86 73.36 -42.12
CA TYR A 134 -42.88 72.77 -43.01
C TYR A 134 -42.37 72.61 -44.45
N GLY A 135 -42.47 71.41 -45.03
CA GLY A 135 -42.11 71.09 -46.42
C GLY A 135 -40.83 70.27 -46.64
N THR A 136 -40.16 69.78 -45.59
CA THR A 136 -38.98 68.90 -45.68
C THR A 136 -39.36 67.44 -45.98
N VAL A 137 -38.55 66.74 -46.79
CA VAL A 137 -38.77 65.30 -47.09
C VAL A 137 -38.36 64.45 -45.89
N GLU A 138 -39.29 63.72 -45.29
CA GLU A 138 -39.11 63.03 -44.01
C GLU A 138 -39.90 61.72 -43.97
N ILE A 139 -39.35 60.72 -43.26
CA ILE A 139 -40.00 59.47 -42.87
C ILE A 139 -39.93 59.34 -41.35
N VAL A 140 -41.03 58.93 -40.74
CA VAL A 140 -41.18 58.86 -39.28
C VAL A 140 -41.92 57.58 -38.93
N ALA A 141 -41.33 56.77 -38.08
CA ALA A 141 -42.04 55.68 -37.41
C ALA A 141 -42.77 56.24 -36.19
N SER A 142 -43.99 55.79 -35.97
CA SER A 142 -44.76 56.11 -34.76
C SER A 142 -44.06 55.60 -33.49
N GLU A 143 -43.28 54.52 -33.60
CA GLU A 143 -42.39 53.99 -32.58
C GLU A 143 -41.17 53.33 -33.23
N ASN A 144 -39.99 53.48 -32.63
CA ASN A 144 -38.70 53.11 -33.24
C ASN A 144 -37.81 52.25 -32.33
N ASN A 145 -38.31 51.81 -31.18
CA ASN A 145 -37.63 50.84 -30.35
C ASN A 145 -38.65 49.88 -29.73
N PHE A 146 -38.28 48.61 -29.58
CA PHE A 146 -39.13 47.55 -29.09
C PHE A 146 -38.37 46.66 -28.10
N HIS A 147 -39.08 46.15 -27.09
CA HIS A 147 -38.58 45.18 -26.13
C HIS A 147 -39.57 44.02 -26.08
N LEU A 148 -39.10 42.83 -26.47
CA LEU A 148 -39.90 41.60 -26.53
C LEU A 148 -39.53 40.66 -25.38
N ALA A 149 -40.50 39.89 -24.89
CA ALA A 149 -40.25 38.88 -23.86
C ALA A 149 -39.47 37.67 -24.41
N ALA A 150 -38.84 36.89 -23.52
CA ALA A 150 -38.17 35.64 -23.92
C ALA A 150 -39.16 34.59 -24.47
N LYS A 151 -40.37 34.53 -23.89
CA LYS A 151 -41.49 33.64 -24.26
C LYS A 151 -42.82 34.40 -24.09
N GLY A 152 -43.82 34.10 -24.93
CA GLY A 152 -45.16 34.70 -24.88
C GLY A 152 -45.41 35.79 -25.93
N GLU A 153 -45.49 37.05 -25.50
CA GLU A 153 -45.80 38.18 -26.39
C GLU A 153 -44.57 38.57 -27.23
N LEU A 154 -44.48 37.97 -28.41
CA LEU A 154 -43.31 38.03 -29.30
C LEU A 154 -43.52 38.90 -30.54
N THR A 155 -44.59 39.67 -30.59
CA THR A 155 -44.96 40.48 -31.76
C THR A 155 -45.18 41.93 -31.40
N ALA A 156 -44.80 42.85 -32.28
CA ALA A 156 -45.08 44.27 -32.14
C ALA A 156 -45.46 44.87 -33.50
N SER A 157 -46.18 45.98 -33.53
CA SER A 157 -46.49 46.68 -34.79
C SER A 157 -46.52 48.19 -34.61
N PHE A 158 -46.20 48.92 -35.69
CA PHE A 158 -46.15 50.37 -35.66
C PHE A 158 -46.43 50.96 -37.05
N GLU A 159 -47.01 52.16 -37.06
CA GLU A 159 -47.30 52.92 -38.27
C GLU A 159 -46.12 53.79 -38.71
N VAL A 160 -45.98 53.97 -40.02
CA VAL A 160 -44.96 54.80 -40.66
C VAL A 160 -45.63 55.91 -41.46
N THR A 161 -45.28 57.16 -41.15
CA THR A 161 -45.74 58.33 -41.89
C THR A 161 -44.56 58.91 -42.66
N SER A 162 -44.74 59.11 -43.96
CA SER A 162 -43.71 59.62 -44.85
C SER A 162 -44.30 60.69 -45.77
N THR A 163 -43.53 61.74 -46.05
CA THR A 163 -43.87 62.70 -47.11
C THR A 163 -43.67 62.12 -48.52
N ASP A 164 -42.99 60.97 -48.62
CA ASP A 164 -42.85 60.16 -49.83
C ASP A 164 -43.71 58.87 -49.68
N PRO A 165 -44.75 58.69 -50.50
CA PRO A 165 -45.64 57.53 -50.41
C PRO A 165 -44.96 56.19 -50.75
N ASP A 166 -43.81 56.18 -51.45
CA ASP A 166 -43.16 54.97 -51.97
C ASP A 166 -41.99 54.43 -51.09
N TRP A 167 -42.04 54.67 -49.77
CA TRP A 167 -40.97 54.28 -48.84
C TRP A 167 -40.78 52.75 -48.67
N THR A 168 -39.59 52.31 -48.24
CA THR A 168 -39.17 50.88 -48.09
C THR A 168 -38.47 50.59 -46.75
N PHE A 169 -38.10 49.33 -46.47
CA PHE A 169 -37.33 48.93 -45.27
C PHE A 169 -36.32 47.81 -45.56
N GLU A 170 -35.26 47.72 -44.75
CA GLU A 170 -34.15 46.74 -44.86
C GLU A 170 -33.89 46.04 -43.53
N THR A 171 -33.87 44.69 -43.54
CA THR A 171 -33.84 43.84 -42.33
C THR A 171 -32.56 43.01 -42.18
N SER A 172 -31.44 43.47 -42.75
CA SER A 172 -30.15 42.77 -42.67
C SER A 172 -29.73 42.56 -41.20
N GLY A 173 -29.64 41.31 -40.75
CA GLY A 173 -29.24 40.93 -39.38
C GLY A 173 -30.37 40.41 -38.47
N CYS A 174 -31.63 40.41 -38.90
CA CYS A 174 -32.78 39.93 -38.13
C CYS A 174 -33.00 38.40 -38.23
N GLU A 175 -32.04 37.57 -37.79
CA GLU A 175 -32.14 36.10 -37.96
C GLU A 175 -33.21 35.43 -37.07
N TRP A 176 -33.46 36.00 -35.89
CA TRP A 176 -34.42 35.48 -34.91
C TRP A 176 -35.78 36.22 -34.94
N MET A 177 -36.00 37.07 -35.96
CA MET A 177 -37.16 37.95 -36.05
C MET A 177 -37.60 38.20 -37.50
N LEU A 178 -38.90 38.21 -37.76
CA LEU A 178 -39.50 38.51 -39.06
C LEU A 178 -40.14 39.91 -39.04
N VAL A 179 -39.92 40.69 -40.10
CA VAL A 179 -40.51 42.03 -40.28
C VAL A 179 -41.28 42.09 -41.60
N THR A 180 -42.53 42.55 -41.57
CA THR A 180 -43.42 42.64 -42.74
C THR A 180 -44.10 44.01 -42.85
N LYS A 181 -44.39 44.48 -44.07
CA LYS A 181 -45.08 45.76 -44.34
C LYS A 181 -46.48 45.53 -44.89
N ASP A 182 -47.47 46.19 -44.31
CA ASP A 182 -48.85 46.25 -44.79
C ASP A 182 -49.35 47.69 -44.85
N GLY A 183 -49.47 48.24 -46.06
CA GLY A 183 -49.76 49.65 -46.27
C GLY A 183 -48.69 50.54 -45.63
N ASN A 184 -49.11 51.33 -44.64
CA ASN A 184 -48.21 52.17 -43.84
C ASN A 184 -47.76 51.53 -42.51
N SER A 185 -48.17 50.31 -42.20
CA SER A 185 -47.86 49.60 -40.96
C SER A 185 -46.70 48.61 -41.13
N ILE A 186 -45.82 48.49 -40.13
CA ILE A 186 -44.79 47.46 -40.01
C ILE A 186 -45.15 46.53 -38.85
N ASN A 187 -45.10 45.21 -39.10
CA ASN A 187 -45.31 44.18 -38.09
C ASN A 187 -44.02 43.38 -37.86
N ILE A 188 -43.66 43.19 -36.60
CA ILE A 188 -42.50 42.45 -36.09
C ILE A 188 -42.98 41.15 -35.41
N SER A 189 -42.27 40.03 -35.63
CA SER A 189 -42.52 38.76 -34.93
C SER A 189 -41.23 38.01 -34.63
N ALA A 190 -40.91 37.75 -33.36
CA ALA A 190 -39.69 37.07 -32.91
C ALA A 190 -39.89 35.58 -32.55
N TYR A 191 -38.83 34.78 -32.63
CA TYR A 191 -38.80 33.44 -32.04
C TYR A 191 -38.52 33.50 -30.53
N PRO A 192 -38.95 32.51 -29.72
CA PRO A 192 -38.58 32.43 -28.30
C PRO A 192 -37.07 32.40 -28.05
N ASN A 193 -36.62 32.90 -26.90
CA ASN A 193 -35.24 32.75 -26.41
C ASN A 193 -35.20 31.67 -25.32
N GLU A 194 -34.42 30.61 -25.54
CA GLU A 194 -34.24 29.51 -24.57
C GLU A 194 -32.93 29.57 -23.80
N GLU A 195 -32.06 30.53 -24.16
CA GLU A 195 -30.76 30.72 -23.53
C GLU A 195 -30.86 31.63 -22.30
N TYR A 196 -29.96 31.46 -21.33
CA TYR A 196 -29.96 32.22 -20.07
C TYR A 196 -29.32 33.63 -20.20
N THR A 197 -29.25 34.21 -21.41
CA THR A 197 -28.72 35.57 -21.73
C THR A 197 -29.61 36.33 -22.73
N ASP A 198 -29.65 37.67 -22.64
CA ASP A 198 -30.47 38.56 -23.51
C ASP A 198 -29.89 38.68 -24.94
N ARG A 199 -30.69 39.14 -25.92
CA ARG A 199 -30.27 39.33 -27.33
C ARG A 199 -30.95 40.53 -28.04
N ASP A 200 -30.25 41.26 -28.92
CA ASP A 200 -30.74 42.48 -29.61
C ASP A 200 -30.47 42.54 -31.14
N VAL A 201 -31.23 43.39 -31.88
CA VAL A 201 -31.07 43.64 -33.33
C VAL A 201 -31.65 45.00 -33.80
N LYS A 202 -31.07 45.62 -34.84
CA LYS A 202 -31.55 46.87 -35.47
C LYS A 202 -31.86 46.74 -36.96
N PHE A 203 -32.88 47.43 -37.47
CA PHE A 203 -33.24 47.48 -38.91
C PHE A 203 -33.69 48.90 -39.35
N VAL A 204 -33.76 49.20 -40.66
CA VAL A 204 -33.89 50.60 -41.15
C VAL A 204 -35.02 50.79 -42.16
N LEU A 205 -35.78 51.89 -42.06
CA LEU A 205 -36.79 52.39 -43.01
C LEU A 205 -36.19 53.48 -43.91
N LYS A 206 -36.62 53.61 -45.18
CA LYS A 206 -36.05 54.56 -46.16
C LYS A 206 -37.12 55.21 -47.05
N ALA A 207 -37.05 56.54 -47.23
CA ALA A 207 -37.90 57.33 -48.14
C ALA A 207 -37.06 58.24 -49.06
N GLY A 208 -37.47 58.43 -50.32
CA GLY A 208 -36.69 59.12 -51.36
C GLY A 208 -35.76 58.21 -52.15
N VAL A 209 -35.15 58.74 -53.23
CA VAL A 209 -34.30 57.97 -54.16
C VAL A 209 -32.88 58.56 -54.26
N GLY A 210 -31.85 57.71 -54.18
CA GLY A 210 -30.44 58.09 -54.31
C GLY A 210 -29.86 58.80 -53.08
N ASP A 211 -28.84 59.63 -53.28
CA ASP A 211 -28.08 60.32 -52.20
C ASP A 211 -28.90 61.35 -51.39
N LYS A 212 -30.20 61.52 -51.71
CA LYS A 212 -31.15 62.38 -50.99
C LYS A 212 -32.20 61.59 -50.19
N ALA A 213 -32.07 60.26 -50.12
CA ALA A 213 -32.95 59.42 -49.32
C ALA A 213 -32.73 59.65 -47.81
N VAL A 214 -33.82 59.73 -47.06
CA VAL A 214 -33.82 59.88 -45.60
C VAL A 214 -34.23 58.56 -44.95
N THR A 215 -33.63 58.25 -43.80
CA THR A 215 -33.79 56.95 -43.14
C THR A 215 -34.21 57.08 -41.69
N GLU A 216 -34.91 56.06 -41.18
CA GLU A 216 -35.28 55.93 -39.77
C GLU A 216 -34.91 54.54 -39.26
N THR A 217 -34.32 54.42 -38.06
CA THR A 217 -33.80 53.14 -37.52
C THR A 217 -34.73 52.60 -36.45
N ILE A 218 -34.92 51.28 -36.42
CA ILE A 218 -35.73 50.55 -35.47
C ILE A 218 -34.83 49.59 -34.66
N ASP A 219 -34.91 49.62 -33.32
CA ASP A 219 -34.10 48.80 -32.40
C ASP A 219 -34.96 47.79 -31.61
N VAL A 220 -34.57 46.51 -31.54
CA VAL A 220 -35.36 45.45 -30.90
C VAL A 220 -34.50 44.61 -29.94
N LEU A 221 -34.87 44.53 -28.66
CA LEU A 221 -34.23 43.70 -27.61
C LEU A 221 -35.18 42.57 -27.17
N GLN A 222 -34.64 41.38 -26.87
CA GLN A 222 -35.39 40.24 -26.31
C GLN A 222 -34.71 39.64 -25.06
N ASP A 223 -35.50 39.34 -24.02
CA ASP A 223 -35.03 38.82 -22.72
C ASP A 223 -34.47 37.38 -22.74
N ARG A 224 -33.69 37.02 -21.72
CA ARG A 224 -33.21 35.66 -21.37
C ARG A 224 -34.27 34.71 -20.78
N ALA A 225 -34.05 33.40 -20.89
CA ALA A 225 -34.89 32.37 -20.25
C ALA A 225 -34.70 32.29 -18.72
N ALA A 226 -35.78 32.00 -17.99
CA ALA A 226 -35.77 31.78 -16.54
C ALA A 226 -35.11 30.44 -16.14
N PHE A 227 -34.41 30.42 -14.99
CA PHE A 227 -33.67 29.26 -14.47
C PHE A 227 -33.61 29.26 -12.94
N VAL A 228 -33.95 28.14 -12.29
CA VAL A 228 -33.78 27.93 -10.84
C VAL A 228 -33.26 26.53 -10.49
N THR A 229 -32.37 26.44 -9.49
CA THR A 229 -31.89 25.18 -8.93
C THR A 229 -31.63 25.25 -7.42
N SER A 230 -31.60 24.10 -6.75
CA SER A 230 -31.33 23.94 -5.32
C SER A 230 -30.15 23.00 -5.07
N SER A 231 -29.44 23.18 -3.95
CA SER A 231 -28.28 22.32 -3.59
C SER A 231 -28.65 20.87 -3.24
N VAL A 232 -29.90 20.62 -2.83
CA VAL A 232 -30.47 19.30 -2.54
C VAL A 232 -31.93 19.25 -2.98
N SER A 233 -32.47 18.06 -3.24
CA SER A 233 -33.90 17.85 -3.53
C SER A 233 -34.67 17.38 -2.29
N THR A 234 -33.99 16.75 -1.33
CA THR A 234 -34.57 16.29 -0.06
C THR A 234 -33.78 16.83 1.14
N VAL A 235 -34.49 17.31 2.16
CA VAL A 235 -33.91 17.72 3.45
C VAL A 235 -34.50 16.82 4.55
N PRO A 236 -33.79 15.77 4.97
CA PRO A 236 -34.24 14.97 6.10
C PRO A 236 -34.04 15.74 7.41
N VAL A 237 -35.00 15.68 8.31
CA VAL A 237 -34.95 16.31 9.64
C VAL A 237 -35.18 15.23 10.68
N THR A 238 -34.38 15.22 11.75
CA THR A 238 -34.58 14.24 12.82
C THR A 238 -35.82 14.59 13.65
N PRO A 239 -36.53 13.59 14.22
CA PRO A 239 -37.74 13.82 15.03
C PRO A 239 -37.50 14.72 16.24
N PHE A 240 -36.27 14.73 16.77
CA PHE A 240 -35.90 15.42 17.99
C PHE A 240 -35.23 16.77 17.77
N SER A 241 -34.91 17.14 16.53
CA SER A 241 -34.16 18.36 16.25
C SER A 241 -35.08 19.56 16.01
N SER A 242 -34.69 20.69 16.60
CA SER A 242 -35.17 22.03 16.25
C SER A 242 -34.08 22.87 15.58
N GLU A 243 -33.00 22.23 15.13
CA GLU A 243 -31.87 22.91 14.50
C GLU A 243 -32.28 23.42 13.13
N ALA A 244 -31.87 24.66 12.85
CA ALA A 244 -32.09 25.26 11.55
C ALA A 244 -31.23 24.56 10.48
N LYS A 245 -31.83 24.26 9.33
CA LYS A 245 -31.12 23.81 8.13
C LYS A 245 -31.23 24.84 7.03
N GLU A 246 -30.15 25.10 6.30
CA GLU A 246 -30.14 26.05 5.19
C GLU A 246 -29.85 25.32 3.87
N VAL A 247 -30.60 25.66 2.82
CA VAL A 247 -30.44 25.13 1.46
C VAL A 247 -30.19 26.29 0.50
N GLU A 248 -29.15 26.15 -0.30
CA GLU A 248 -28.75 27.15 -1.29
C GLU A 248 -29.69 27.10 -2.50
N ILE A 249 -30.22 28.26 -2.91
CA ILE A 249 -31.07 28.43 -4.10
C ILE A 249 -30.37 29.36 -5.09
N LYS A 250 -30.23 28.92 -6.34
CA LYS A 250 -29.65 29.73 -7.43
C LYS A 250 -30.71 29.97 -8.49
N ALA A 251 -31.02 31.24 -8.74
CA ALA A 251 -31.90 31.66 -9.81
C ALA A 251 -31.33 32.87 -10.55
N ASN A 252 -31.67 33.01 -11.84
CA ASN A 252 -31.26 34.15 -12.66
C ASN A 252 -32.29 35.28 -12.74
N PHE A 253 -33.50 35.07 -12.22
CA PHE A 253 -34.50 36.10 -11.90
C PHE A 253 -34.77 36.11 -10.40
N ASP A 254 -35.49 37.13 -9.92
CA ASP A 254 -36.07 37.05 -8.59
C ASP A 254 -37.02 35.85 -8.51
N TRP A 255 -37.20 35.31 -7.31
CA TRP A 255 -37.92 34.06 -7.12
C TRP A 255 -38.78 34.12 -5.87
N GLU A 256 -39.92 33.44 -5.97
CA GLU A 256 -40.87 33.24 -4.89
C GLU A 256 -40.97 31.76 -4.53
N TYR A 257 -41.53 31.45 -3.38
CA TYR A 257 -41.78 30.08 -2.97
C TYR A 257 -43.19 29.92 -2.40
N SER A 258 -43.74 28.73 -2.61
CA SER A 258 -44.98 28.29 -1.97
C SER A 258 -44.76 26.96 -1.25
N VAL A 259 -45.59 26.68 -0.26
CA VAL A 259 -45.44 25.52 0.64
C VAL A 259 -46.73 24.74 0.68
N SER A 260 -46.63 23.41 0.62
CA SER A 260 -47.75 22.48 0.82
C SER A 260 -47.36 21.41 1.85
N GLY A 261 -48.32 20.85 2.60
CA GLY A 261 -48.05 19.86 3.66
C GLY A 261 -47.56 20.46 4.99
N ASN A 262 -47.72 21.78 5.18
CA ASN A 262 -47.33 22.49 6.41
C ASN A 262 -48.55 23.15 7.09
N GLU A 263 -49.74 22.56 6.96
CA GLU A 263 -50.99 23.14 7.47
C GLU A 263 -51.01 23.27 9.00
N SER A 264 -50.21 22.45 9.70
CA SER A 264 -50.04 22.49 11.15
C SER A 264 -48.96 23.48 11.63
N GLY A 265 -48.28 24.19 10.72
CA GLY A 265 -47.25 25.19 11.03
C GLY A 265 -46.00 24.61 11.69
N TRP A 266 -45.71 23.33 11.44
CA TRP A 266 -44.63 22.61 12.11
C TRP A 266 -43.23 22.97 11.60
N LEU A 267 -43.16 23.58 10.42
CA LEU A 267 -41.95 24.04 9.76
C LEU A 267 -42.00 25.55 9.56
N THR A 268 -41.04 26.28 10.12
CA THR A 268 -40.84 27.70 9.82
C THR A 268 -39.86 27.85 8.67
N ILE A 269 -40.17 28.70 7.70
CA ILE A 269 -39.37 28.90 6.48
C ILE A 269 -39.06 30.38 6.33
N GLU A 270 -37.80 30.70 6.12
CA GLU A 270 -37.30 32.06 5.96
C GLU A 270 -36.41 32.15 4.71
N ARG A 271 -36.60 33.19 3.89
CA ARG A 271 -35.72 33.49 2.76
C ARG A 271 -34.45 34.16 3.27
N THR A 272 -33.30 33.62 2.91
CA THR A 272 -31.97 34.18 3.26
C THR A 272 -31.29 34.76 2.03
N GLU A 273 -30.15 35.42 2.22
CA GLU A 273 -29.31 35.91 1.12
C GLU A 273 -28.87 34.80 0.16
N ASN A 274 -28.73 33.56 0.66
CA ASN A 274 -28.21 32.42 -0.11
C ASN A 274 -29.30 31.41 -0.52
N GLY A 275 -30.54 31.52 -0.03
CA GLY A 275 -31.60 30.57 -0.34
C GLY A 275 -32.72 30.52 0.70
N LEU A 276 -32.95 29.32 1.27
CA LEU A 276 -34.02 29.07 2.24
C LEU A 276 -33.46 28.44 3.52
N LYS A 277 -33.90 28.98 4.67
CA LYS A 277 -33.65 28.43 6.00
C LYS A 277 -34.91 27.81 6.57
N PHE A 278 -34.79 26.59 7.07
CA PHE A 278 -35.86 25.77 7.62
C PHE A 278 -35.63 25.54 9.10
N VAL A 279 -36.63 25.86 9.93
CA VAL A 279 -36.60 25.58 11.37
C VAL A 279 -37.77 24.65 11.71
N PRO A 280 -37.53 23.36 11.94
CA PRO A 280 -38.56 22.40 12.29
C PRO A 280 -38.89 22.47 13.77
N SER A 281 -40.14 22.19 14.12
CA SER A 281 -40.51 21.80 15.50
C SER A 281 -40.22 20.31 15.74
N ILE A 282 -40.13 19.90 17.00
CA ILE A 282 -39.97 18.49 17.38
C ILE A 282 -41.21 17.69 16.95
N ASN A 283 -41.02 16.50 16.36
CA ASN A 283 -42.08 15.55 16.04
C ASN A 283 -42.06 14.38 17.03
N SER A 284 -42.81 14.51 18.13
CA SER A 284 -42.94 13.48 19.16
C SER A 284 -44.07 12.47 18.89
N GLY A 285 -44.86 12.66 17.82
CA GLY A 285 -45.92 11.75 17.41
C GLY A 285 -45.40 10.54 16.62
N ALA A 286 -46.25 9.55 16.39
CA ALA A 286 -45.90 8.32 15.67
C ALA A 286 -45.87 8.48 14.13
N GLU A 287 -46.53 9.50 13.60
CA GLU A 287 -46.70 9.72 12.16
C GLU A 287 -45.56 10.56 11.58
N THR A 288 -45.05 10.13 10.41
CA THR A 288 -44.15 10.92 9.58
C THR A 288 -44.90 12.09 8.96
N ARG A 289 -44.28 13.27 8.94
CA ARG A 289 -44.82 14.47 8.29
C ARG A 289 -43.86 15.00 7.24
N THR A 290 -44.40 15.48 6.13
CA THR A 290 -43.64 15.99 4.99
C THR A 290 -44.18 17.34 4.55
N ALA A 291 -43.29 18.23 4.10
CA ALA A 291 -43.64 19.50 3.48
C ALA A 291 -42.93 19.62 2.14
N LYS A 292 -43.65 20.07 1.11
CA LYS A 292 -43.09 20.32 -0.23
C LYS A 292 -43.05 21.80 -0.49
N ILE A 293 -41.87 22.28 -0.88
CA ILE A 293 -41.61 23.68 -1.19
C ILE A 293 -41.43 23.80 -2.70
N PHE A 294 -42.26 24.60 -3.34
CA PHE A 294 -42.20 24.88 -4.76
C PHE A 294 -41.62 26.28 -4.96
N ILE A 295 -40.41 26.33 -5.50
CA ILE A 295 -39.72 27.57 -5.84
C ILE A 295 -40.02 27.88 -7.29
N LYS A 296 -40.44 29.11 -7.58
CA LYS A 296 -40.75 29.57 -8.93
C LYS A 296 -39.98 30.86 -9.21
N THR A 297 -39.38 30.95 -10.39
CA THR A 297 -38.68 32.15 -10.87
C THR A 297 -39.14 32.49 -12.28
N GLY A 298 -39.02 33.75 -12.69
CA GLY A 298 -39.42 34.21 -14.01
C GLY A 298 -39.83 35.68 -14.06
N ASP A 299 -40.35 36.11 -15.19
CA ASP A 299 -40.80 37.48 -15.47
C ASP A 299 -42.24 37.78 -15.02
N GLY A 300 -42.88 36.84 -14.31
CA GLY A 300 -44.29 36.92 -13.91
C GLY A 300 -45.29 36.57 -15.02
N LYS A 301 -44.83 36.19 -16.22
CA LYS A 301 -45.66 35.77 -17.36
C LYS A 301 -45.30 34.33 -17.78
N GLU A 302 -45.07 34.08 -19.07
CA GLU A 302 -44.83 32.73 -19.61
C GLU A 302 -43.37 32.27 -19.48
N ASN A 303 -42.42 33.18 -19.25
CA ASN A 303 -41.01 32.84 -19.03
C ASN A 303 -40.77 32.48 -17.57
N SER A 304 -40.96 31.21 -17.22
CA SER A 304 -40.79 30.73 -15.85
C SER A 304 -40.10 29.37 -15.76
N ASP A 305 -39.45 29.13 -14.62
CA ASP A 305 -38.87 27.84 -14.23
C ASP A 305 -39.22 27.53 -12.77
N SER A 306 -39.20 26.26 -12.38
CA SER A 306 -39.57 25.84 -11.02
C SER A 306 -38.80 24.64 -10.47
N LYS A 307 -38.62 24.60 -9.16
CA LYS A 307 -37.93 23.53 -8.43
C LYS A 307 -38.68 23.12 -7.16
N GLU A 308 -38.89 21.82 -6.96
CA GLU A 308 -39.47 21.24 -5.74
C GLU A 308 -38.35 20.79 -4.77
N ILE A 309 -38.52 21.09 -3.48
CA ILE A 309 -37.73 20.57 -2.36
C ILE A 309 -38.67 19.87 -1.38
N THR A 310 -38.34 18.64 -0.98
CA THR A 310 -39.10 17.87 0.02
C THR A 310 -38.40 17.92 1.38
N ILE A 311 -39.12 18.36 2.41
CA ILE A 311 -38.69 18.30 3.82
C ILE A 311 -39.42 17.14 4.48
N SER A 312 -38.69 16.19 5.04
CA SER A 312 -39.26 14.99 5.69
C SER A 312 -38.80 14.90 7.13
N GLN A 313 -39.75 14.74 8.05
CA GLN A 313 -39.48 14.52 9.47
C GLN A 313 -40.26 13.30 9.96
N PRO A 314 -39.60 12.16 10.22
CA PRO A 314 -40.27 10.95 10.66
C PRO A 314 -40.79 11.09 12.10
N GLY A 315 -41.78 10.28 12.44
CA GLY A 315 -42.31 10.15 13.80
C GLY A 315 -41.57 9.12 14.64
N ILE A 316 -41.87 9.07 15.94
CA ILE A 316 -41.38 8.07 16.89
C ILE A 316 -42.51 7.11 17.25
N ASP A 317 -42.73 6.11 16.40
CA ASP A 317 -43.62 5.00 16.73
C ASP A 317 -42.92 3.98 17.64
N LYS A 318 -43.47 3.76 18.83
CA LYS A 318 -42.97 2.79 19.81
C LYS A 318 -43.06 1.35 19.34
N ASP A 319 -43.95 1.03 18.40
CA ASP A 319 -44.05 -0.31 17.83
C ASP A 319 -43.09 -0.52 16.65
N ALA A 320 -42.49 0.55 16.11
CA ALA A 320 -41.51 0.49 15.04
C ALA A 320 -40.08 0.33 15.55
N PHE A 321 -39.26 -0.47 14.86
CA PHE A 321 -37.81 -0.38 14.97
C PHE A 321 -37.35 0.89 14.26
N ILE A 322 -36.61 1.77 14.95
CA ILE A 322 -36.21 3.08 14.43
C ILE A 322 -34.68 3.20 14.48
N VAL A 323 -34.06 3.44 13.32
CA VAL A 323 -32.61 3.50 13.14
C VAL A 323 -32.21 4.72 12.30
N GLY A 324 -31.13 5.38 12.69
CA GLY A 324 -30.52 6.50 11.98
C GLY A 324 -29.42 6.04 11.02
N LEU A 325 -29.53 6.45 9.76
CA LEU A 325 -28.60 6.15 8.67
C LEU A 325 -27.95 7.42 8.13
N HIS A 326 -26.63 7.51 8.18
CA HIS A 326 -25.86 8.55 7.52
C HIS A 326 -25.44 8.12 6.11
N VAL A 327 -26.19 8.59 5.13
CA VAL A 327 -25.98 8.28 3.71
C VAL A 327 -24.89 9.19 3.16
N GLN A 328 -23.79 8.56 2.73
CA GLN A 328 -22.59 9.24 2.23
C GLN A 328 -22.22 8.76 0.82
N LYS A 329 -21.28 9.49 0.18
CA LYS A 329 -20.72 9.10 -1.12
C LYS A 329 -19.45 8.26 -0.92
N ALA A 330 -19.41 7.07 -1.52
CA ALA A 330 -18.19 6.30 -1.71
C ALA A 330 -17.79 6.34 -3.19
N LYS A 331 -16.52 6.68 -3.48
CA LYS A 331 -15.98 6.79 -4.85
C LYS A 331 -16.84 7.69 -5.78
N GLY A 332 -17.38 8.77 -5.24
CA GLY A 332 -18.18 9.74 -5.98
C GLY A 332 -19.64 9.33 -6.25
N LYS A 333 -20.09 8.16 -5.77
CA LYS A 333 -21.48 7.70 -5.87
C LYS A 333 -22.09 7.54 -4.49
N ILE A 334 -23.39 7.83 -4.37
CA ILE A 334 -24.15 7.58 -3.14
C ILE A 334 -24.17 6.06 -2.89
N VAL A 335 -23.85 5.65 -1.66
CA VAL A 335 -23.89 4.24 -1.24
C VAL A 335 -25.35 3.87 -0.94
N SER A 336 -25.87 2.81 -1.57
CA SER A 336 -27.22 2.31 -1.28
C SER A 336 -27.32 1.80 0.14
N SER A 337 -28.40 2.15 0.84
CA SER A 337 -28.65 1.75 2.21
C SER A 337 -29.32 0.39 2.25
N MET A 338 -28.94 -0.42 3.25
CA MET A 338 -29.51 -1.75 3.49
C MET A 338 -29.77 -1.89 4.99
N LEU A 339 -30.98 -2.32 5.37
CA LEU A 339 -31.38 -2.43 6.78
C LEU A 339 -30.98 -3.79 7.37
N PRO A 340 -30.61 -3.85 8.66
CA PRO A 340 -30.20 -5.10 9.31
C PRO A 340 -31.40 -5.90 9.82
N VAL A 341 -32.43 -6.12 9.01
CA VAL A 341 -33.66 -6.83 9.42
C VAL A 341 -33.73 -8.18 8.72
N GLU A 342 -33.79 -9.28 9.49
CA GLU A 342 -33.77 -10.66 8.99
C GLU A 342 -34.93 -11.51 9.51
N GLY A 343 -35.23 -12.60 8.80
CA GLY A 343 -36.41 -13.42 9.01
C GLY A 343 -37.70 -12.64 8.78
N VAL A 344 -37.71 -11.78 7.77
CA VAL A 344 -38.82 -10.91 7.42
C VAL A 344 -40.00 -11.74 6.94
N ALA A 345 -41.09 -11.74 7.71
CA ALA A 345 -42.37 -12.29 7.26
C ALA A 345 -43.16 -11.25 6.46
N ASN A 346 -43.28 -10.05 7.03
CA ASN A 346 -43.84 -8.86 6.38
C ASN A 346 -43.44 -7.63 7.18
N VAL A 347 -42.71 -6.70 6.55
CA VAL A 347 -42.36 -5.41 7.16
C VAL A 347 -42.72 -4.26 6.22
N THR A 348 -43.16 -3.15 6.80
CA THR A 348 -43.34 -1.86 6.13
C THR A 348 -42.21 -0.94 6.56
N VAL A 349 -41.50 -0.36 5.59
CA VAL A 349 -40.34 0.51 5.80
C VAL A 349 -40.65 1.91 5.29
N ASP A 350 -40.53 2.89 6.17
CA ASP A 350 -40.45 4.31 5.83
C ASP A 350 -38.98 4.74 5.90
N TRP A 351 -38.43 5.13 4.76
CA TRP A 351 -37.01 5.49 4.60
C TRP A 351 -36.68 6.91 5.07
N GLY A 352 -37.68 7.70 5.47
CA GLY A 352 -37.46 9.03 6.05
C GLY A 352 -37.04 10.11 5.04
N ASP A 353 -36.99 9.81 3.75
CA ASP A 353 -36.72 10.78 2.67
C ASP A 353 -37.99 11.41 2.06
N GLY A 354 -39.16 11.09 2.62
CA GLY A 354 -40.45 11.57 2.14
C GLY A 354 -41.04 10.75 0.98
N SER A 355 -40.37 9.66 0.56
CA SER A 355 -40.98 8.66 -0.32
C SER A 355 -42.06 7.85 0.42
N GLU A 356 -43.02 7.30 -0.33
CA GLU A 356 -44.07 6.45 0.26
C GLU A 356 -43.46 5.21 0.91
N ALA A 357 -43.97 4.86 2.10
CA ALA A 357 -43.54 3.66 2.82
C ALA A 357 -43.79 2.39 1.99
N LYS A 358 -42.80 1.49 1.94
CA LYS A 358 -42.82 0.28 1.10
C LYS A 358 -42.91 -0.99 1.93
N GLN A 359 -43.64 -1.98 1.43
CA GLN A 359 -43.70 -3.31 2.03
C GLN A 359 -42.62 -4.23 1.47
N PHE A 360 -42.04 -5.05 2.36
CA PHE A 360 -41.02 -6.04 2.04
C PHE A 360 -41.37 -7.37 2.71
N THR A 361 -41.14 -8.46 1.98
CA THR A 361 -41.26 -9.85 2.46
C THR A 361 -39.94 -10.62 2.34
N THR A 362 -38.83 -9.89 2.19
CA THR A 362 -37.47 -10.42 2.04
C THR A 362 -36.56 -9.74 3.04
N ASP A 363 -35.52 -10.46 3.45
CA ASP A 363 -34.51 -9.96 4.38
C ASP A 363 -33.73 -8.78 3.80
N ASN A 364 -33.18 -7.97 4.70
CA ASN A 364 -32.33 -6.82 4.44
C ASN A 364 -32.85 -5.87 3.34
N PRO A 365 -34.00 -5.18 3.56
CA PRO A 365 -34.52 -4.19 2.60
C PRO A 365 -33.48 -3.17 2.15
N ILE A 366 -33.50 -2.78 0.87
CA ILE A 366 -32.52 -1.87 0.23
C ILE A 366 -33.23 -0.61 -0.30
N HIS A 367 -32.55 0.53 -0.23
CA HIS A 367 -33.01 1.80 -0.81
C HIS A 367 -31.87 2.67 -1.37
N GLU A 368 -32.20 3.44 -2.40
CA GLU A 368 -31.29 4.40 -3.03
C GLU A 368 -31.80 5.82 -2.77
N TYR A 369 -31.05 6.60 -2.00
CA TYR A 369 -31.36 8.00 -1.73
C TYR A 369 -30.87 8.91 -2.85
N ALA A 370 -31.66 9.94 -3.16
CA ALA A 370 -31.29 10.96 -4.15
C ALA A 370 -30.16 11.88 -3.67
N ASP A 371 -30.11 12.16 -2.37
CA ASP A 371 -29.17 13.08 -1.72
C ASP A 371 -28.45 12.40 -0.55
N THR A 372 -27.26 12.89 -0.20
CA THR A 372 -26.55 12.48 1.03
C THR A 372 -27.12 13.20 2.25
N GLY A 373 -27.05 12.57 3.43
CA GLY A 373 -27.51 13.18 4.67
C GLY A 373 -27.81 12.15 5.75
N TYR A 374 -28.34 12.62 6.87
CA TYR A 374 -28.76 11.78 7.98
C TYR A 374 -30.26 11.54 7.92
N PHE A 375 -30.66 10.30 7.67
CA PHE A 375 -32.05 9.86 7.52
C PHE A 375 -32.44 8.97 8.69
N VAL A 376 -33.68 9.10 9.17
CA VAL A 376 -34.21 8.25 10.24
C VAL A 376 -35.25 7.32 9.62
N VAL A 377 -34.99 6.02 9.69
CA VAL A 377 -35.77 4.97 9.06
C VAL A 377 -36.63 4.28 10.12
N SER A 378 -37.89 4.00 9.79
CA SER A 378 -38.80 3.24 10.66
C SER A 378 -39.27 1.95 9.99
N VAL A 379 -39.28 0.86 10.76
CA VAL A 379 -39.66 -0.48 10.31
C VAL A 379 -40.74 -1.05 11.23
N LYS A 380 -41.92 -1.36 10.68
CA LYS A 380 -43.04 -1.99 11.39
C LYS A 380 -43.39 -3.33 10.77
N GLY A 381 -43.84 -4.30 11.56
CA GLY A 381 -44.29 -5.60 11.06
C GLY A 381 -43.70 -6.76 11.85
N GLN A 382 -43.38 -7.86 11.16
CA GLN A 382 -42.85 -9.08 11.76
C GLN A 382 -41.52 -9.50 11.14
N ALA A 383 -40.50 -9.66 11.99
CA ALA A 383 -39.18 -10.16 11.67
C ALA A 383 -38.60 -10.92 12.87
N SER A 384 -37.78 -11.94 12.63
CA SER A 384 -37.23 -12.78 13.73
C SER A 384 -35.87 -12.33 14.25
N GLY A 385 -35.15 -11.47 13.53
CA GLY A 385 -33.84 -11.01 13.99
C GLY A 385 -33.38 -9.69 13.39
N LEU A 386 -32.37 -9.12 14.04
CA LEU A 386 -31.55 -8.05 13.47
C LEU A 386 -30.15 -8.60 13.21
N SER A 387 -29.59 -8.40 12.02
CA SER A 387 -28.25 -8.86 11.64
C SER A 387 -27.68 -8.03 10.50
N VAL A 388 -26.40 -7.67 10.63
CA VAL A 388 -25.62 -6.99 9.58
C VAL A 388 -24.76 -7.96 8.75
N GLY A 389 -25.00 -9.27 8.84
CA GLY A 389 -24.20 -10.29 8.12
C GLY A 389 -24.15 -10.08 6.60
N SER A 390 -25.24 -9.57 6.02
CA SER A 390 -25.36 -9.30 4.58
C SER A 390 -24.88 -7.91 4.15
N LEU A 391 -24.60 -6.99 5.08
CA LEU A 391 -24.25 -5.60 4.78
C LEU A 391 -22.75 -5.45 4.46
N THR A 392 -22.44 -4.59 3.49
CA THR A 392 -21.06 -4.15 3.19
C THR A 392 -20.51 -3.22 4.26
N TYR A 393 -19.18 -3.03 4.33
CA TYR A 393 -18.56 -2.07 5.27
C TYR A 393 -19.13 -0.65 5.11
N ASP A 394 -19.22 -0.15 3.89
CA ASP A 394 -19.77 1.19 3.62
C ASP A 394 -21.24 1.32 4.07
N GLN A 395 -22.01 0.23 4.10
CA GLN A 395 -23.39 0.20 4.60
C GLN A 395 -23.47 0.12 6.12
N LYS A 396 -22.62 -0.69 6.75
CA LYS A 396 -22.52 -0.75 8.22
C LYS A 396 -22.13 0.61 8.81
N ASP A 397 -21.24 1.33 8.12
CA ASP A 397 -20.79 2.66 8.52
C ASP A 397 -21.89 3.73 8.43
N GLN A 398 -23.00 3.46 7.73
CA GLN A 398 -24.14 4.36 7.74
C GLN A 398 -24.92 4.30 9.06
N ILE A 399 -24.87 3.18 9.79
CA ILE A 399 -25.68 3.01 11.01
C ILE A 399 -25.03 3.76 12.17
N GLU A 400 -25.60 4.90 12.54
CA GLU A 400 -25.02 5.78 13.57
C GLU A 400 -25.78 5.76 14.90
N GLN A 401 -27.08 5.42 14.90
CA GLN A 401 -27.92 5.46 16.10
C GLN A 401 -29.12 4.52 16.00
N VAL A 402 -29.49 3.90 17.11
CA VAL A 402 -30.79 3.25 17.29
C VAL A 402 -31.63 4.11 18.22
N TYR A 403 -32.87 4.42 17.82
CA TYR A 403 -33.78 5.26 18.61
C TYR A 403 -34.88 4.45 19.30
N ASN A 404 -35.31 3.33 18.71
CA ASN A 404 -36.30 2.44 19.31
C ASN A 404 -36.16 1.01 18.78
N TRP A 405 -36.41 0.01 19.63
CA TRP A 405 -36.33 -1.42 19.27
C TRP A 405 -37.61 -1.98 18.62
N GLY A 406 -38.77 -1.36 18.89
CA GLY A 406 -40.04 -1.74 18.27
C GLY A 406 -40.63 -3.06 18.77
N ARG A 407 -41.55 -3.64 17.99
CA ARG A 407 -42.23 -4.92 18.28
C ARG A 407 -42.21 -5.89 17.09
N LEU A 408 -41.03 -6.10 16.50
CA LEU A 408 -40.88 -6.98 15.34
C LEU A 408 -41.09 -8.47 15.66
N GLY A 409 -41.01 -8.88 16.93
CA GLY A 409 -41.10 -10.28 17.33
C GLY A 409 -39.75 -10.99 17.35
N LEU A 410 -38.68 -10.25 17.65
CA LEU A 410 -37.29 -10.72 17.65
C LEU A 410 -37.08 -11.94 18.54
N THR A 411 -36.36 -12.93 18.02
CA THR A 411 -35.89 -14.12 18.73
C THR A 411 -34.36 -14.20 18.78
N SER A 412 -33.65 -13.43 17.93
CA SER A 412 -32.19 -13.36 17.91
C SER A 412 -31.71 -11.93 17.66
N MET A 413 -30.62 -11.55 18.33
CA MET A 413 -29.84 -10.34 18.09
C MET A 413 -28.41 -10.66 17.67
N GLU A 414 -28.17 -11.89 17.19
CA GLU A 414 -26.87 -12.35 16.74
C GLU A 414 -26.32 -11.45 15.63
N SER A 415 -25.15 -10.86 15.84
CA SER A 415 -24.49 -9.95 14.90
C SER A 415 -25.34 -8.74 14.47
N ALA A 416 -26.30 -8.28 15.30
CA ALA A 416 -27.24 -7.21 14.96
C ALA A 416 -26.61 -5.91 14.44
N PHE A 417 -25.49 -5.49 15.01
CA PHE A 417 -24.73 -4.29 14.64
C PHE A 417 -23.22 -4.55 14.60
N SER A 418 -22.84 -5.80 14.32
CA SER A 418 -21.43 -6.23 14.26
C SER A 418 -20.64 -5.48 13.18
N GLY A 419 -19.68 -4.67 13.61
CA GLY A 419 -18.83 -3.82 12.77
C GLY A 419 -19.41 -2.46 12.43
N CYS A 420 -20.53 -2.04 13.05
CA CYS A 420 -21.06 -0.68 12.92
C CYS A 420 -20.20 0.31 13.72
N GLY A 421 -19.05 0.69 13.15
CA GLY A 421 -18.03 1.49 13.83
C GLY A 421 -18.52 2.89 14.27
N PHE A 422 -19.49 3.45 13.56
CA PHE A 422 -20.08 4.76 13.82
C PHE A 422 -21.35 4.72 14.71
N LEU A 423 -21.79 3.54 15.15
CA LEU A 423 -22.91 3.42 16.08
C LEU A 423 -22.55 4.04 17.44
N SER A 424 -23.13 5.20 17.71
CA SER A 424 -22.78 6.06 18.84
C SER A 424 -23.74 5.97 20.03
N SER A 425 -24.99 5.56 19.78
CA SER A 425 -26.05 5.50 20.80
C SER A 425 -27.11 4.43 20.49
N ILE A 426 -27.57 3.75 21.53
CA ILE A 426 -28.65 2.77 21.52
C ILE A 426 -29.62 3.05 22.69
N PRO A 427 -30.91 2.67 22.62
CA PRO A 427 -31.89 2.95 23.65
C PRO A 427 -32.06 1.77 24.63
N SER A 428 -32.71 2.02 25.77
CA SER A 428 -33.24 0.97 26.64
C SER A 428 -34.34 0.17 25.94
N ASP A 429 -34.61 -1.06 26.39
CA ASP A 429 -35.76 -1.84 25.92
C ASP A 429 -37.04 -1.50 26.69
N ASP A 430 -37.65 -0.38 26.31
CA ASP A 430 -38.90 0.10 26.90
C ASP A 430 -40.15 -0.54 26.26
N THR A 431 -39.97 -1.34 25.20
CA THR A 431 -41.08 -1.95 24.43
C THR A 431 -41.26 -3.43 24.76
N GLY A 432 -40.27 -4.07 25.39
CA GLY A 432 -40.25 -5.52 25.57
C GLY A 432 -39.84 -6.28 24.32
N ALA A 433 -39.06 -5.62 23.45
CA ALA A 433 -38.58 -6.15 22.18
C ALA A 433 -37.77 -7.44 22.36
N PHE A 434 -37.06 -7.56 23.49
CA PHE A 434 -36.15 -8.66 23.75
C PHE A 434 -36.74 -9.80 24.57
N SER A 435 -38.04 -9.77 24.87
CA SER A 435 -38.74 -10.76 25.70
C SER A 435 -38.68 -12.21 25.22
N LYS A 436 -38.35 -12.42 23.93
CA LYS A 436 -38.18 -13.75 23.32
C LYS A 436 -36.77 -13.98 22.76
N VAL A 437 -35.85 -13.04 22.96
CA VAL A 437 -34.50 -13.13 22.41
C VAL A 437 -33.65 -14.08 23.26
N THR A 438 -33.13 -15.13 22.61
CA THR A 438 -32.29 -16.14 23.28
C THR A 438 -30.80 -15.83 23.19
N THR A 439 -30.37 -15.00 22.24
CA THR A 439 -28.94 -14.69 22.02
C THR A 439 -28.71 -13.23 21.61
N PHE A 440 -27.66 -12.64 22.19
CA PHE A 440 -27.07 -11.35 21.82
C PHE A 440 -25.63 -11.51 21.33
N GLU A 441 -25.30 -12.69 20.81
CA GLU A 441 -23.93 -12.98 20.39
C GLU A 441 -23.43 -11.98 19.35
N SER A 442 -22.29 -11.34 19.64
CA SER A 442 -21.69 -10.33 18.78
C SER A 442 -22.61 -9.15 18.40
N ALA A 443 -23.71 -8.91 19.14
CA ALA A 443 -24.74 -7.93 18.77
C ALA A 443 -24.16 -6.52 18.53
N PHE A 444 -23.17 -6.10 19.32
CA PHE A 444 -22.49 -4.81 19.19
C PHE A 444 -20.98 -4.97 18.97
N TYR A 445 -20.55 -6.10 18.41
CA TYR A 445 -19.14 -6.37 18.12
C TYR A 445 -18.51 -5.22 17.32
N GLN A 446 -17.39 -4.68 17.79
CA GLN A 446 -16.64 -3.57 17.17
C GLN A 446 -17.43 -2.25 16.97
N CYS A 447 -18.49 -2.00 17.76
CA CYS A 447 -19.15 -0.68 17.82
C CYS A 447 -18.28 0.34 18.56
N SER A 448 -17.20 0.79 17.92
CA SER A 448 -16.08 1.48 18.57
C SER A 448 -16.42 2.89 19.09
N THR A 449 -17.49 3.51 18.60
CA THR A 449 -17.96 4.83 19.02
C THR A 449 -19.06 4.79 20.08
N LEU A 450 -19.59 3.61 20.42
CA LEU A 450 -20.64 3.43 21.41
C LEU A 450 -20.08 3.73 22.81
N LYS A 451 -20.57 4.81 23.45
CA LYS A 451 -20.05 5.30 24.74
C LYS A 451 -20.79 4.74 25.96
N VAL A 452 -22.09 4.53 25.81
CA VAL A 452 -22.99 4.23 26.93
C VAL A 452 -23.79 2.98 26.60
N ILE A 453 -23.78 2.02 27.51
CA ILE A 453 -24.76 0.93 27.55
C ILE A 453 -25.94 1.43 28.39
N PRO A 454 -27.16 1.51 27.85
CA PRO A 454 -28.33 1.86 28.64
C PRO A 454 -28.58 0.83 29.75
N GLU A 455 -28.88 1.28 30.97
CA GLU A 455 -29.16 0.37 32.10
C GLU A 455 -30.32 -0.58 31.80
N GLY A 456 -31.34 -0.10 31.09
CA GLY A 456 -32.52 -0.86 30.69
C GLY A 456 -32.39 -1.65 29.39
N LEU A 457 -31.19 -1.80 28.80
CA LEU A 457 -31.02 -2.44 27.49
C LEU A 457 -31.60 -3.86 27.45
N LEU A 458 -31.36 -4.67 28.49
CA LEU A 458 -31.82 -6.06 28.58
C LEU A 458 -32.93 -6.26 29.63
N ALA A 459 -33.68 -5.19 29.95
CA ALA A 459 -34.66 -5.22 31.02
C ALA A 459 -35.77 -6.28 30.82
N SER A 460 -36.08 -6.66 29.58
CA SER A 460 -37.11 -7.66 29.26
C SER A 460 -36.56 -9.04 28.84
N ALA A 461 -35.24 -9.22 28.78
CA ALA A 461 -34.56 -10.34 28.09
C ALA A 461 -34.51 -11.66 28.90
N ALA A 462 -35.65 -12.14 29.39
CA ALA A 462 -35.75 -13.29 30.29
C ALA A 462 -35.29 -14.64 29.69
N GLU A 463 -35.31 -14.74 28.35
CA GLU A 463 -34.98 -15.95 27.62
C GLU A 463 -33.52 -16.00 27.15
N THR A 464 -32.70 -15.00 27.46
CA THR A 464 -31.32 -14.92 26.99
C THR A 464 -30.42 -15.97 27.63
N GLU A 465 -29.80 -16.79 26.78
CA GLU A 465 -28.87 -17.87 27.11
C GLU A 465 -27.41 -17.48 26.87
N SER A 466 -27.14 -16.60 25.89
CA SER A 466 -25.79 -16.18 25.49
C SER A 466 -25.68 -14.68 25.18
N VAL A 467 -24.62 -14.06 25.69
CA VAL A 467 -24.16 -12.70 25.35
C VAL A 467 -22.70 -12.71 24.88
N ASN A 468 -22.25 -13.84 24.32
CA ASN A 468 -20.86 -14.02 23.92
C ASN A 468 -20.43 -12.96 22.90
N ASN A 469 -19.30 -12.30 23.13
CA ASN A 469 -18.79 -11.19 22.31
C ASN A 469 -19.73 -9.96 22.16
N MET A 470 -20.79 -9.82 22.98
CA MET A 470 -21.83 -8.80 22.78
C MET A 470 -21.27 -7.39 22.58
N PHE A 471 -20.30 -6.95 23.40
CA PHE A 471 -19.63 -5.65 23.31
C PHE A 471 -18.12 -5.78 23.02
N TYR A 472 -17.72 -6.85 22.33
CA TYR A 472 -16.32 -7.06 21.97
C TYR A 472 -15.75 -5.85 21.22
N SER A 473 -14.61 -5.33 21.68
CA SER A 473 -13.88 -4.18 21.13
C SER A 473 -14.71 -2.89 21.04
N CYS A 474 -15.69 -2.70 21.94
CA CYS A 474 -16.38 -1.42 22.13
C CYS A 474 -15.56 -0.48 23.02
N LYS A 475 -14.48 0.07 22.45
CA LYS A 475 -13.43 0.78 23.20
C LYS A 475 -13.89 2.05 23.92
N ALA A 476 -14.96 2.69 23.44
CA ALA A 476 -15.50 3.92 23.99
C ALA A 476 -16.43 3.72 25.21
N ILE A 477 -16.77 2.47 25.56
CA ILE A 477 -17.59 2.17 26.75
C ILE A 477 -16.78 2.43 28.01
N GLU A 478 -17.25 3.36 28.84
CA GLU A 478 -16.58 3.75 30.10
C GLU A 478 -17.17 3.05 31.33
N THR A 479 -18.45 2.66 31.28
CA THR A 479 -19.16 2.06 32.41
C THR A 479 -20.03 0.91 31.96
N ILE A 480 -19.94 -0.22 32.67
CA ILE A 480 -20.85 -1.35 32.52
C ILE A 480 -21.98 -1.19 33.55
N PRO A 481 -23.25 -1.11 33.14
CA PRO A 481 -24.37 -0.98 34.06
C PRO A 481 -24.49 -2.18 34.98
N ARG A 482 -24.61 -1.92 36.29
CA ARG A 482 -24.75 -2.95 37.34
C ARG A 482 -25.87 -3.95 37.05
N GLN A 483 -27.01 -3.48 36.54
CA GLN A 483 -28.23 -4.29 36.36
C GLN A 483 -28.37 -4.92 34.98
N LEU A 484 -27.37 -4.76 34.09
CA LEU A 484 -27.47 -5.15 32.69
C LEU A 484 -27.95 -6.60 32.50
N PHE A 485 -27.51 -7.55 33.34
CA PHE A 485 -27.89 -8.96 33.25
C PHE A 485 -28.87 -9.44 34.32
N PHE A 486 -29.47 -8.55 35.12
CA PHE A 486 -30.31 -8.94 36.26
C PHE A 486 -31.56 -9.73 35.87
N ASN A 487 -32.09 -9.46 34.68
CA ASN A 487 -33.29 -10.09 34.14
C ASN A 487 -32.98 -11.21 33.14
N CYS A 488 -31.75 -11.74 33.12
CA CYS A 488 -31.32 -12.83 32.24
C CYS A 488 -31.04 -14.13 33.05
N PRO A 489 -32.05 -14.77 33.67
CA PRO A 489 -31.83 -15.89 34.60
C PRO A 489 -31.28 -17.16 33.92
N LYS A 490 -31.46 -17.29 32.60
CA LYS A 490 -30.99 -18.41 31.79
C LYS A 490 -29.58 -18.21 31.22
N LEU A 491 -28.95 -17.06 31.48
CA LEU A 491 -27.65 -16.72 30.93
C LEU A 491 -26.59 -17.75 31.36
N SER A 492 -26.10 -18.53 30.39
CA SER A 492 -25.07 -19.57 30.57
C SER A 492 -23.71 -19.20 29.97
N ASP A 493 -23.68 -18.33 28.98
CA ASP A 493 -22.45 -17.91 28.29
C ASP A 493 -22.31 -16.37 28.27
N ALA A 494 -21.29 -15.86 28.96
CA ALA A 494 -20.87 -14.46 28.92
C ALA A 494 -19.43 -14.30 28.40
N GLY A 495 -18.93 -15.29 27.66
CA GLY A 495 -17.59 -15.31 27.09
C GLY A 495 -17.31 -14.05 26.27
N SER A 496 -16.16 -13.41 26.49
CA SER A 496 -15.70 -12.24 25.72
C SER A 496 -16.68 -11.07 25.64
N ALA A 497 -17.73 -11.03 26.47
CA ALA A 497 -18.82 -10.07 26.34
C ALA A 497 -18.35 -8.61 26.37
N PHE A 498 -17.26 -8.31 27.08
CA PHE A 498 -16.64 -6.99 27.17
C PHE A 498 -15.15 -6.99 26.82
N PHE A 499 -14.72 -7.97 26.01
CA PHE A 499 -13.32 -8.07 25.60
C PHE A 499 -12.87 -6.79 24.88
N TYR A 500 -11.71 -6.23 25.23
CA TYR A 500 -11.20 -4.94 24.72
C TYR A 500 -12.15 -3.73 24.88
N CYS A 501 -12.96 -3.71 25.95
CA CYS A 501 -13.59 -2.48 26.43
C CYS A 501 -12.56 -1.64 27.23
N GLU A 502 -11.58 -1.08 26.51
CA GLU A 502 -10.35 -0.51 27.08
C GLU A 502 -10.57 0.62 28.12
N SER A 503 -11.71 1.32 28.04
CA SER A 503 -12.02 2.48 28.88
C SER A 503 -12.73 2.15 30.21
N VAL A 504 -13.12 0.90 30.45
CA VAL A 504 -13.81 0.49 31.67
C VAL A 504 -12.84 0.48 32.86
N GLU A 505 -13.20 1.17 33.95
CA GLU A 505 -12.35 1.33 35.14
C GLU A 505 -12.75 0.41 36.31
N GLN A 506 -14.02 -0.01 36.37
CA GLN A 506 -14.58 -0.78 37.48
C GLN A 506 -15.72 -1.71 37.01
N ILE A 507 -15.91 -2.79 37.76
CA ILE A 507 -17.02 -3.75 37.58
C ILE A 507 -17.77 -3.83 38.92
N ASP A 508 -19.09 -3.66 38.90
CA ASP A 508 -19.90 -3.79 40.11
C ASP A 508 -19.87 -5.24 40.62
N LYS A 509 -19.71 -5.42 41.94
CA LYS A 509 -19.65 -6.73 42.59
C LYS A 509 -20.90 -7.60 42.36
N ASP A 510 -22.05 -6.98 42.11
CA ASP A 510 -23.33 -7.66 41.94
C ASP A 510 -23.67 -7.94 40.47
N PHE A 511 -22.77 -7.63 39.52
CA PHE A 511 -23.01 -7.71 38.07
C PHE A 511 -23.58 -9.06 37.61
N PHE A 512 -23.03 -10.18 38.10
CA PHE A 512 -23.52 -11.54 37.80
C PHE A 512 -24.41 -12.16 38.88
N SER A 513 -24.89 -11.37 39.86
CA SER A 513 -25.57 -11.90 41.06
C SER A 513 -26.90 -12.61 40.80
N LYS A 514 -27.48 -12.48 39.60
CA LYS A 514 -28.76 -13.07 39.20
C LYS A 514 -28.66 -14.11 38.07
N ASN A 515 -27.45 -14.56 37.75
CA ASN A 515 -27.19 -15.49 36.64
C ASN A 515 -26.63 -16.83 37.16
N PRO A 516 -27.45 -17.65 37.86
CA PRO A 516 -26.97 -18.88 38.51
C PRO A 516 -26.56 -19.99 37.53
N GLU A 517 -27.00 -19.91 36.27
CA GLU A 517 -26.72 -20.88 35.21
C GLU A 517 -25.42 -20.61 34.45
N LEU A 518 -24.67 -19.55 34.80
CA LEU A 518 -23.45 -19.14 34.12
C LEU A 518 -22.37 -20.22 34.19
N THR A 519 -21.95 -20.71 33.02
CA THR A 519 -20.91 -21.74 32.85
C THR A 519 -19.62 -21.19 32.23
N ASP A 520 -19.72 -20.22 31.32
CA ASP A 520 -18.58 -19.63 30.61
C ASP A 520 -18.45 -18.13 30.92
N CYS A 521 -17.29 -17.74 31.45
CA CYS A 521 -16.86 -16.34 31.66
C CYS A 521 -15.47 -16.10 31.07
N SER A 522 -15.10 -16.87 30.05
CA SER A 522 -13.80 -16.79 29.42
C SER A 522 -13.64 -15.45 28.72
N SER A 523 -12.52 -14.76 28.95
CA SER A 523 -12.17 -13.47 28.34
C SER A 523 -13.17 -12.32 28.57
N THR A 524 -14.18 -12.50 29.42
CA THR A 524 -15.27 -11.54 29.59
C THR A 524 -14.79 -10.13 29.91
N PHE A 525 -13.78 -9.99 30.78
CA PHE A 525 -13.23 -8.71 31.21
C PHE A 525 -11.82 -8.44 30.69
N SER A 526 -11.36 -9.19 29.69
CA SER A 526 -10.00 -9.05 29.16
C SER A 526 -9.83 -7.81 28.29
N GLY A 527 -8.69 -7.15 28.38
CA GLY A 527 -8.34 -5.98 27.58
C GLY A 527 -8.97 -4.70 28.11
N MET A 528 -9.46 -4.70 29.36
CA MET A 528 -9.90 -3.51 30.07
C MET A 528 -8.68 -2.80 30.66
N THR A 529 -7.95 -2.10 29.80
CA THR A 529 -6.64 -1.52 30.16
C THR A 529 -6.66 -0.55 31.34
N LYS A 530 -7.83 0.01 31.69
CA LYS A 530 -8.03 0.89 32.85
C LYS A 530 -8.65 0.20 34.08
N LEU A 531 -9.01 -1.07 34.01
CA LEU A 531 -9.58 -1.81 35.15
C LEU A 531 -8.56 -1.90 36.28
N ALA A 532 -8.78 -1.16 37.36
CA ALA A 532 -7.80 -1.02 38.44
C ALA A 532 -7.96 -2.08 39.54
N SER A 533 -9.19 -2.55 39.78
CA SER A 533 -9.52 -3.51 40.82
C SER A 533 -10.82 -4.26 40.54
N VAL A 534 -10.99 -5.41 41.20
CA VAL A 534 -12.21 -6.22 41.16
C VAL A 534 -12.62 -6.62 42.58
N ASP A 535 -13.91 -6.79 42.81
CA ASP A 535 -14.43 -7.22 44.12
C ASP A 535 -14.32 -8.75 44.28
N LYS A 536 -14.08 -9.21 45.51
CA LYS A 536 -14.04 -10.65 45.85
C LYS A 536 -15.37 -11.36 45.59
N ASP A 537 -16.49 -10.65 45.57
CA ASP A 537 -17.83 -11.23 45.49
C ASP A 537 -18.38 -11.28 44.04
N LEU A 538 -17.60 -10.82 43.06
CA LEU A 538 -17.99 -10.76 41.63
C LEU A 538 -18.57 -12.06 41.08
N PHE A 539 -17.98 -13.22 41.42
CA PHE A 539 -18.45 -14.54 40.99
C PHE A 539 -19.13 -15.35 42.10
N ALA A 540 -19.48 -14.73 43.24
CA ALA A 540 -19.95 -15.46 44.42
C ALA A 540 -21.23 -16.26 44.19
N ASN A 541 -22.08 -15.87 43.24
CA ASN A 541 -23.38 -16.48 42.96
C ASN A 541 -23.39 -17.41 41.74
N ASN A 542 -22.21 -17.72 41.16
CA ASN A 542 -22.09 -18.45 39.89
C ASN A 542 -21.27 -19.75 40.10
N PRO A 543 -21.80 -20.74 40.85
CA PRO A 543 -21.05 -21.95 41.21
C PRO A 543 -20.83 -22.92 40.04
N LYS A 544 -21.58 -22.75 38.93
CA LYS A 544 -21.53 -23.61 37.73
C LYS A 544 -20.45 -23.22 36.72
N ILE A 545 -19.71 -22.13 36.95
CA ILE A 545 -18.65 -21.69 36.03
C ILE A 545 -17.59 -22.79 35.91
N THR A 546 -17.39 -23.27 34.68
CA THR A 546 -16.39 -24.27 34.31
C THR A 546 -15.17 -23.63 33.63
N ASP A 547 -15.31 -22.45 33.02
CA ASP A 547 -14.23 -21.77 32.30
C ASP A 547 -14.08 -20.29 32.70
N LEU A 548 -12.90 -19.95 33.24
CA LEU A 548 -12.44 -18.58 33.53
C LEU A 548 -11.16 -18.25 32.75
N SER A 549 -10.97 -18.88 31.61
CA SER A 549 -9.81 -18.65 30.76
C SER A 549 -9.77 -17.20 30.30
N ALA A 550 -8.63 -16.54 30.43
CA ALA A 550 -8.38 -15.17 30.03
C ALA A 550 -9.32 -14.13 30.66
N VAL A 551 -10.06 -14.45 31.73
CA VAL A 551 -11.10 -13.55 32.29
C VAL A 551 -10.62 -12.12 32.55
N PHE A 552 -9.36 -11.93 32.98
CA PHE A 552 -8.71 -10.63 33.20
C PHE A 552 -7.40 -10.48 32.39
N SER A 553 -7.31 -11.09 31.21
CA SER A 553 -6.12 -10.96 30.35
C SER A 553 -5.92 -9.52 29.87
N TYR A 554 -4.66 -9.08 29.71
CA TYR A 554 -4.28 -7.78 29.15
C TYR A 554 -4.76 -6.55 29.94
N ASP A 555 -5.21 -6.72 31.18
CA ASP A 555 -5.66 -5.63 32.06
C ASP A 555 -4.45 -5.00 32.76
N ALA A 556 -3.74 -4.14 32.04
CA ALA A 556 -2.46 -3.57 32.49
C ALA A 556 -2.55 -2.74 33.79
N ALA A 557 -3.73 -2.14 34.09
CA ALA A 557 -3.97 -1.39 35.32
C ALA A 557 -4.35 -2.28 36.53
N LEU A 558 -4.67 -3.56 36.32
CA LEU A 558 -5.05 -4.48 37.38
C LEU A 558 -3.80 -4.94 38.15
N THR A 559 -3.49 -4.25 39.25
CA THR A 559 -2.23 -4.45 40.00
C THR A 559 -2.33 -5.39 41.21
N ALA A 560 -3.56 -5.66 41.65
CA ALA A 560 -3.87 -6.60 42.72
C ALA A 560 -5.22 -7.29 42.46
N ILE A 561 -5.38 -8.49 43.02
CA ILE A 561 -6.64 -9.24 43.03
C ILE A 561 -7.00 -9.63 44.46
N PRO A 562 -8.27 -9.61 44.85
CA PRO A 562 -8.66 -9.93 46.21
C PRO A 562 -8.58 -11.44 46.48
N ALA A 563 -8.23 -11.79 47.72
CA ALA A 563 -8.26 -13.18 48.16
C ALA A 563 -9.69 -13.75 48.09
N GLY A 564 -9.82 -14.97 47.57
CA GLY A 564 -11.09 -15.69 47.55
C GLY A 564 -12.08 -15.28 46.45
N ILE A 565 -11.64 -14.55 45.41
CA ILE A 565 -12.48 -14.22 44.23
C ILE A 565 -13.06 -15.47 43.54
N PHE A 566 -12.34 -16.61 43.59
CA PHE A 566 -12.76 -17.89 42.98
C PHE A 566 -13.25 -18.94 43.99
N ARG A 567 -13.59 -18.54 45.22
CA ARG A 567 -13.89 -19.48 46.32
C ARG A 567 -15.11 -20.38 46.08
N ASN A 568 -16.04 -19.97 45.23
CA ASN A 568 -17.28 -20.72 44.95
C ASN A 568 -17.24 -21.45 43.60
N GLN A 569 -16.16 -21.32 42.82
CA GLN A 569 -16.00 -21.91 41.49
C GLN A 569 -15.42 -23.32 41.59
N THR A 570 -16.09 -24.21 42.34
CA THR A 570 -15.61 -25.59 42.56
C THR A 570 -15.62 -26.44 41.30
N GLU A 571 -16.46 -26.06 40.33
CA GLU A 571 -16.62 -26.70 39.03
C GLU A 571 -15.63 -26.21 37.96
N CYS A 572 -14.85 -25.16 38.26
CA CYS A 572 -13.93 -24.55 37.28
C CYS A 572 -12.80 -25.50 36.88
N GLU A 573 -12.69 -25.75 35.58
CA GLU A 573 -11.72 -26.65 34.96
C GLU A 573 -10.50 -25.90 34.41
N SER A 574 -10.63 -24.60 34.09
CA SER A 574 -9.59 -23.83 33.40
C SER A 574 -9.46 -22.39 33.90
N PHE A 575 -8.23 -22.01 34.25
CA PHE A 575 -7.78 -20.62 34.47
C PHE A 575 -6.73 -20.22 33.44
N ARG A 576 -6.77 -20.81 32.25
CA ARG A 576 -5.79 -20.54 31.18
C ARG A 576 -5.76 -19.05 30.90
N MET A 577 -4.60 -18.41 30.98
CA MET A 577 -4.41 -16.97 30.75
C MET A 577 -5.20 -16.04 31.69
N ALA A 578 -5.81 -16.51 32.79
CA ALA A 578 -6.73 -15.69 33.60
C ALA A 578 -6.20 -14.29 33.96
N PHE A 579 -4.89 -14.14 34.21
CA PHE A 579 -4.21 -12.87 34.51
C PHE A 579 -3.04 -12.58 33.56
N ASN A 580 -3.03 -13.16 32.35
CA ASN A 580 -1.95 -12.96 31.40
C ASN A 580 -1.78 -11.48 31.05
N SER A 581 -0.56 -10.97 31.12
CA SER A 581 -0.16 -9.60 30.76
C SER A 581 -0.91 -8.52 31.57
N THR A 582 -1.25 -8.83 32.83
CA THR A 582 -1.81 -7.86 33.78
C THR A 582 -0.74 -7.10 34.55
N GLY A 583 -1.14 -6.02 35.23
CA GLY A 583 -0.28 -5.25 36.13
C GLY A 583 0.04 -5.92 37.47
N LEU A 584 -0.38 -7.17 37.71
CA LEU A 584 -0.29 -7.84 39.01
C LEU A 584 1.12 -7.82 39.58
N THR A 585 1.26 -7.35 40.82
CA THR A 585 2.56 -7.27 41.53
C THR A 585 2.70 -8.33 42.63
N GLU A 586 1.60 -8.90 43.09
CA GLU A 586 1.52 -9.95 44.09
C GLU A 586 0.38 -10.93 43.79
N ILE A 587 0.50 -12.15 44.33
CA ILE A 587 -0.53 -13.18 44.23
C ILE A 587 -1.04 -13.48 45.64
N PRO A 588 -2.36 -13.42 45.90
CA PRO A 588 -2.93 -13.81 47.19
C PRO A 588 -2.66 -15.27 47.52
N ALA A 589 -2.32 -15.56 48.78
CA ALA A 589 -2.19 -16.92 49.28
C ALA A 589 -3.52 -17.68 49.13
N GLY A 590 -3.45 -18.95 48.74
CA GLY A 590 -4.63 -19.82 48.58
C GLY A 590 -5.63 -19.39 47.50
N LEU A 591 -5.23 -18.58 46.49
CA LEU A 591 -6.11 -18.08 45.43
C LEU A 591 -6.99 -19.17 44.78
N PHE A 592 -6.43 -20.36 44.54
CA PHE A 592 -7.12 -21.48 43.88
C PHE A 592 -7.55 -22.61 44.84
N ALA A 593 -7.54 -22.38 46.16
CA ALA A 593 -7.66 -23.45 47.16
C ALA A 593 -8.97 -24.27 47.08
N SER A 594 -10.04 -23.69 46.51
CA SER A 594 -11.35 -24.34 46.37
C SER A 594 -11.61 -24.94 44.98
N ASN A 595 -10.75 -24.69 43.99
CA ASN A 595 -10.96 -25.08 42.59
C ASN A 595 -10.47 -26.50 42.32
N THR A 596 -11.07 -27.47 43.01
CA THR A 596 -10.59 -28.86 43.05
C THR A 596 -10.60 -29.58 41.71
N LYS A 597 -11.46 -29.16 40.77
CA LYS A 597 -11.56 -29.70 39.40
C LYS A 597 -10.64 -29.03 38.38
N CYS A 598 -9.89 -27.99 38.76
CA CYS A 598 -9.03 -27.28 37.81
C CYS A 598 -7.94 -28.22 37.24
N GLU A 599 -7.90 -28.32 35.91
CA GLU A 599 -6.91 -29.07 35.15
C GLU A 599 -5.87 -28.15 34.47
N ASN A 600 -6.18 -26.86 34.24
CA ASN A 600 -5.44 -26.01 33.30
C ASN A 600 -5.04 -24.64 33.86
N PHE A 601 -3.74 -24.47 34.13
CA PHE A 601 -3.10 -23.19 34.52
C PHE A 601 -2.17 -22.64 33.42
N GLN A 602 -2.42 -22.98 32.16
CA GLN A 602 -1.59 -22.49 31.07
C GLN A 602 -1.58 -20.96 31.03
N GLN A 603 -0.40 -20.34 31.03
CA GLN A 603 -0.23 -18.88 30.92
C GLN A 603 -0.98 -18.03 31.97
N THR A 604 -1.45 -18.62 33.08
CA THR A 604 -2.32 -17.93 34.05
C THR A 604 -1.73 -16.61 34.56
N PHE A 605 -0.43 -16.55 34.84
CA PHE A 605 0.28 -15.34 35.29
C PHE A 605 1.34 -14.88 34.29
N SER A 606 1.28 -15.34 33.04
CA SER A 606 2.27 -15.00 32.02
C SER A 606 2.36 -13.48 31.84
N GLY A 607 3.55 -12.89 31.78
CA GLY A 607 3.74 -11.46 31.53
C GLY A 607 3.32 -10.53 32.68
N THR A 608 3.06 -11.05 33.88
CA THR A 608 2.74 -10.23 35.06
C THR A 608 3.99 -9.63 35.70
N LYS A 609 3.79 -8.67 36.62
CA LYS A 609 4.86 -7.97 37.37
C LYS A 609 5.09 -8.56 38.76
N ILE A 610 4.70 -9.82 38.96
CA ILE A 610 4.83 -10.48 40.26
C ILE A 610 6.31 -10.62 40.65
N LYS A 611 6.61 -10.40 41.93
CA LYS A 611 7.98 -10.50 42.46
C LYS A 611 8.26 -11.83 43.15
N THR A 612 7.24 -12.45 43.72
CA THR A 612 7.29 -13.73 44.43
C THR A 612 6.03 -14.54 44.16
N VAL A 613 6.09 -15.85 44.41
CA VAL A 613 4.93 -16.76 44.30
C VAL A 613 4.66 -17.39 45.68
N PRO A 614 3.40 -17.39 46.17
CA PRO A 614 3.03 -18.10 47.40
C PRO A 614 3.23 -19.61 47.28
N ALA A 615 3.71 -20.25 48.35
CA ALA A 615 3.93 -21.71 48.37
C ALA A 615 2.63 -22.52 48.30
N ASP A 616 1.49 -21.95 48.69
CA ASP A 616 0.20 -22.61 48.72
C ASP A 616 -0.72 -22.25 47.53
N LEU A 617 -0.19 -21.58 46.51
CA LEU A 617 -0.96 -21.08 45.35
C LEU A 617 -1.84 -22.17 44.70
N PHE A 618 -1.27 -23.35 44.47
CA PHE A 618 -1.96 -24.48 43.84
C PHE A 618 -2.43 -25.55 44.84
N LYS A 619 -2.33 -25.28 46.15
CA LYS A 619 -2.72 -26.24 47.19
C LYS A 619 -4.23 -26.45 47.14
N GLY A 620 -4.66 -27.70 46.94
CA GLY A 620 -6.09 -28.05 46.91
C GLY A 620 -6.64 -28.32 45.51
N CYS A 621 -5.94 -27.87 44.45
CA CYS A 621 -6.19 -28.35 43.09
C CYS A 621 -5.82 -29.84 43.04
N LYS A 622 -6.74 -30.73 42.66
CA LYS A 622 -6.49 -32.19 42.71
C LYS A 622 -6.20 -32.81 41.34
N SER A 623 -6.40 -32.05 40.27
CA SER A 623 -6.50 -32.59 38.91
C SER A 623 -5.61 -31.84 37.89
N VAL A 624 -4.61 -31.08 38.32
CA VAL A 624 -3.83 -30.23 37.40
C VAL A 624 -3.08 -31.08 36.38
N ASP A 625 -3.40 -30.86 35.10
CA ASP A 625 -2.77 -31.48 33.93
C ASP A 625 -1.72 -30.56 33.28
N THR A 626 -1.77 -29.24 33.46
CA THR A 626 -0.79 -28.34 32.82
C THR A 626 -0.53 -27.03 33.56
N PHE A 627 0.75 -26.67 33.62
CA PHE A 627 1.30 -25.37 34.04
C PHE A 627 2.03 -24.66 32.90
N MET A 628 1.81 -25.07 31.64
CA MET A 628 2.57 -24.55 30.50
C MET A 628 2.60 -23.03 30.49
N SER A 629 3.79 -22.44 30.48
CA SER A 629 4.00 -20.98 30.47
C SER A 629 3.34 -20.23 31.63
N CYS A 630 2.95 -20.88 32.73
CA CYS A 630 2.17 -20.27 33.82
C CYS A 630 2.78 -18.96 34.34
N PHE A 631 4.12 -18.89 34.47
CA PHE A 631 4.86 -17.70 34.89
C PHE A 631 5.78 -17.15 33.77
N SER A 632 5.55 -17.53 32.52
CA SER A 632 6.37 -17.10 31.38
C SER A 632 6.36 -15.57 31.27
N GLY A 633 7.51 -14.94 31.09
CA GLY A 633 7.63 -13.49 30.95
C GLY A 633 7.42 -12.69 32.23
N CYS A 634 7.32 -13.33 33.41
CA CYS A 634 7.33 -12.63 34.70
C CYS A 634 8.73 -12.06 34.98
N SER A 635 9.09 -10.99 34.26
CA SER A 635 10.45 -10.44 34.24
C SER A 635 10.90 -9.89 35.60
N GLU A 636 9.97 -9.57 36.50
CA GLU A 636 10.24 -9.11 37.87
C GLU A 636 10.27 -10.24 38.92
N LEU A 637 10.01 -11.50 38.54
CA LEU A 637 9.97 -12.62 39.47
C LEU A 637 11.38 -12.93 39.99
N GLN A 638 11.59 -12.77 41.30
CA GLN A 638 12.92 -12.89 41.94
C GLN A 638 13.16 -14.24 42.60
N SER A 639 12.11 -14.87 43.14
CA SER A 639 12.19 -16.11 43.91
C SER A 639 10.93 -16.95 43.76
N ILE A 640 11.11 -18.27 43.76
CA ILE A 640 10.03 -19.27 43.73
C ILE A 640 10.17 -20.24 44.92
N PRO A 641 9.08 -20.70 45.54
CA PRO A 641 9.15 -21.61 46.69
C PRO A 641 9.37 -23.06 46.23
N ALA A 642 10.12 -23.84 47.03
CA ALA A 642 10.42 -25.25 46.73
C ALA A 642 9.15 -26.13 46.60
N ASP A 643 8.14 -25.84 47.43
CA ASP A 643 6.89 -26.61 47.50
C ASP A 643 5.81 -26.09 46.53
N LEU A 644 6.13 -25.19 45.58
CA LEU A 644 5.15 -24.51 44.70
C LEU A 644 4.15 -25.48 44.03
N PHE A 645 4.65 -26.58 43.48
CA PHE A 645 3.81 -27.55 42.78
C PHE A 645 3.33 -28.70 43.68
N LYS A 646 3.77 -28.74 44.94
CA LYS A 646 3.39 -29.79 45.89
C LYS A 646 1.91 -29.66 46.23
N ASN A 647 1.21 -30.80 46.31
CA ASN A 647 -0.23 -30.86 46.59
C ASN A 647 -1.14 -30.19 45.55
N SER A 648 -0.67 -30.02 44.32
CA SER A 648 -1.49 -29.60 43.16
C SER A 648 -2.14 -30.77 42.41
N GLY A 649 -2.02 -31.99 42.93
CA GLY A 649 -2.48 -33.23 42.28
C GLY A 649 -1.68 -33.62 41.03
N SER A 650 -0.76 -32.77 40.57
CA SER A 650 0.01 -32.93 39.33
C SER A 650 1.19 -33.91 39.42
N GLN A 651 1.60 -34.29 40.63
CA GLN A 651 2.67 -35.27 40.87
C GLN A 651 2.17 -36.68 40.50
N GLY A 652 2.92 -37.40 39.66
CA GLY A 652 2.55 -38.75 39.21
C GLY A 652 1.42 -38.81 38.16
N VAL A 653 0.96 -37.67 37.65
CA VAL A 653 -0.02 -37.58 36.54
C VAL A 653 0.68 -37.80 35.21
N VAL A 654 0.02 -38.54 34.30
CA VAL A 654 0.46 -38.62 32.90
C VAL A 654 -0.02 -37.34 32.22
N TYR A 655 0.90 -36.40 32.05
CA TYR A 655 0.70 -35.19 31.26
C TYR A 655 0.31 -35.58 29.83
N GLY A 656 -0.90 -35.22 29.38
CA GLY A 656 -1.32 -35.73 28.08
C GLY A 656 -2.80 -35.67 27.71
N LYS A 657 -3.73 -35.32 28.62
CA LYS A 657 -5.07 -34.92 28.15
C LYS A 657 -4.96 -33.63 27.32
N ARG A 658 -4.09 -32.69 27.75
CA ARG A 658 -3.84 -31.40 27.06
C ARG A 658 -2.36 -31.20 26.63
N GLY A 659 -1.53 -32.24 26.73
CA GLY A 659 -0.32 -32.46 25.91
C GLY A 659 0.99 -31.73 26.26
N ASN A 660 1.05 -30.81 27.24
CA ASN A 660 2.21 -29.90 27.36
C ASN A 660 2.70 -29.51 28.78
N GLY A 661 2.12 -30.11 29.83
CA GLY A 661 2.55 -30.06 31.24
C GLY A 661 3.38 -28.89 31.74
N MET A 662 4.71 -28.99 31.63
CA MET A 662 5.68 -28.16 32.35
C MET A 662 6.64 -27.40 31.41
N ARG A 663 6.24 -27.20 30.14
CA ARG A 663 7.03 -26.42 29.17
C ARG A 663 6.93 -24.93 29.49
N TYR A 664 8.03 -24.18 29.28
CA TYR A 664 8.07 -22.71 29.39
C TYR A 664 7.66 -22.10 30.74
N VAL A 665 7.51 -22.88 31.82
CA VAL A 665 6.87 -22.42 33.07
C VAL A 665 7.47 -21.11 33.59
N PHE A 666 8.80 -20.99 33.59
CA PHE A 666 9.54 -19.79 34.01
C PHE A 666 10.33 -19.16 32.84
N ASN A 667 9.91 -19.38 31.60
CA ASN A 667 10.59 -18.80 30.44
C ASN A 667 10.58 -17.27 30.52
N GLY A 668 11.72 -16.61 30.35
CA GLY A 668 11.82 -15.14 30.38
C GLY A 668 11.67 -14.52 31.77
N CYS A 669 11.75 -15.29 32.85
CA CYS A 669 11.82 -14.76 34.22
C CYS A 669 13.22 -14.17 34.48
N SER A 670 13.52 -13.04 33.84
CA SER A 670 14.86 -12.46 33.78
C SER A 670 15.45 -12.04 35.13
N SER A 671 14.61 -11.80 36.15
CA SER A 671 15.05 -11.48 37.53
C SER A 671 15.22 -12.68 38.45
N LEU A 672 14.90 -13.91 38.00
CA LEU A 672 14.98 -15.10 38.84
C LEU A 672 16.43 -15.46 39.13
N LYS A 673 16.83 -15.48 40.41
CA LYS A 673 18.24 -15.64 40.82
C LYS A 673 18.64 -17.08 41.11
N GLU A 674 17.71 -17.86 41.66
CA GLU A 674 17.97 -19.23 42.11
C GLU A 674 16.79 -20.15 41.80
N ILE A 675 17.09 -21.42 41.57
CA ILE A 675 16.09 -22.50 41.50
C ILE A 675 16.16 -23.24 42.84
N PRO A 676 15.06 -23.33 43.61
CA PRO A 676 15.06 -24.07 44.85
C PRO A 676 15.28 -25.58 44.61
N ALA A 677 16.04 -26.22 45.48
CA ALA A 677 16.21 -27.66 45.45
C ALA A 677 14.85 -28.37 45.66
N GLY A 678 14.61 -29.43 44.89
CA GLY A 678 13.39 -30.23 45.00
C GLY A 678 12.16 -29.70 44.26
N LEU A 679 12.27 -28.59 43.52
CA LEU A 679 11.14 -27.99 42.78
C LEU A 679 10.38 -28.97 41.87
N LEU A 680 11.09 -29.95 41.29
CA LEU A 680 10.55 -30.97 40.37
C LEU A 680 10.48 -32.37 41.01
N ASP A 681 10.56 -32.48 42.34
CA ASP A 681 10.47 -33.77 43.03
C ASP A 681 9.08 -34.42 42.84
N GLY A 682 9.08 -35.74 42.60
CA GLY A 682 7.86 -36.52 42.41
C GLY A 682 7.23 -36.43 41.01
N PHE A 683 7.78 -35.63 40.10
CA PHE A 683 7.34 -35.58 38.69
C PHE A 683 7.92 -36.77 37.89
N THR A 684 7.48 -37.99 38.22
CA THR A 684 8.01 -39.23 37.62
C THR A 684 7.50 -39.53 36.21
N LYS A 685 6.47 -38.80 35.75
CA LYS A 685 5.77 -39.05 34.48
C LYS A 685 5.81 -37.87 33.50
N ILE A 686 6.51 -36.77 33.80
CA ILE A 686 6.68 -35.67 32.86
C ILE A 686 7.52 -36.11 31.66
N THR A 687 7.08 -35.76 30.46
CA THR A 687 7.79 -36.11 29.21
C THR A 687 8.44 -34.90 28.57
N ASN A 688 8.00 -33.68 28.89
CA ASN A 688 8.45 -32.46 28.23
C ASN A 688 8.58 -31.28 29.21
N ILE A 689 9.79 -30.72 29.29
CA ILE A 689 10.16 -29.54 30.08
C ILE A 689 11.06 -28.58 29.29
N GLU A 690 10.83 -28.49 27.97
CA GLU A 690 11.56 -27.54 27.14
C GLU A 690 11.37 -26.10 27.63
N ASN A 691 12.41 -25.28 27.46
CA ASN A 691 12.44 -23.86 27.78
C ASN A 691 12.03 -23.49 29.23
N ILE A 692 12.00 -24.45 30.16
CA ILE A 692 11.46 -24.24 31.51
C ILE A 692 12.08 -23.04 32.24
N PHE A 693 13.38 -22.79 32.08
CA PHE A 693 14.13 -21.63 32.61
C PHE A 693 14.83 -20.82 31.51
N ASN A 694 14.42 -20.96 30.25
CA ASN A 694 15.03 -20.22 29.15
C ASN A 694 14.87 -18.71 29.37
N GLY A 695 15.92 -17.91 29.21
CA GLY A 695 15.89 -16.46 29.38
C GLY A 695 15.87 -15.99 30.84
N CYS A 696 16.09 -16.86 31.82
CA CYS A 696 16.32 -16.48 33.22
C CYS A 696 17.72 -15.86 33.37
N SER A 697 17.92 -14.66 32.83
CA SER A 697 19.24 -14.04 32.68
C SER A 697 19.95 -13.74 34.00
N SER A 698 19.23 -13.60 35.12
CA SER A 698 19.81 -13.43 36.46
C SER A 698 20.11 -14.75 37.19
N LEU A 699 19.82 -15.90 36.60
CA LEU A 699 20.03 -17.20 37.25
C LEU A 699 21.52 -17.49 37.43
N GLU A 700 21.97 -17.69 38.67
CA GLU A 700 23.40 -17.83 38.99
C GLU A 700 23.86 -19.29 39.09
N THR A 701 22.98 -20.20 39.54
CA THR A 701 23.32 -21.61 39.80
C THR A 701 22.17 -22.55 39.45
N ILE A 702 22.50 -23.83 39.23
CA ILE A 702 21.53 -24.92 39.04
C ILE A 702 21.73 -25.94 40.18
N PRO A 703 20.68 -26.42 40.85
CA PRO A 703 20.81 -27.51 41.82
C PRO A 703 21.21 -28.83 41.14
N SER A 704 22.21 -29.54 41.67
CA SER A 704 22.75 -30.78 41.07
C SER A 704 21.75 -31.95 40.99
N GLY A 705 20.70 -31.94 41.83
CA GLY A 705 19.66 -32.99 41.88
C GLY A 705 18.33 -32.60 41.25
N LEU A 706 18.26 -31.49 40.49
CA LEU A 706 16.99 -30.92 40.00
C LEU A 706 16.15 -31.91 39.17
N PHE A 707 16.78 -32.84 38.44
CA PHE A 707 16.11 -33.77 37.52
C PHE A 707 16.12 -35.24 37.97
N LYS A 708 16.40 -35.52 39.25
CA LYS A 708 16.57 -36.91 39.76
C LYS A 708 15.38 -37.84 39.48
N ASP A 709 14.15 -37.30 39.48
CA ASP A 709 12.92 -38.06 39.25
C ASP A 709 12.40 -37.98 37.80
N ALA A 710 13.06 -37.21 36.93
CA ALA A 710 12.59 -36.87 35.59
C ALA A 710 12.88 -37.95 34.51
N GLY A 711 12.87 -39.23 34.89
CA GLY A 711 13.23 -40.37 34.03
C GLY A 711 12.36 -40.60 32.81
N ALA A 712 11.17 -39.98 32.76
CA ALA A 712 10.27 -40.04 31.62
C ALA A 712 10.50 -38.92 30.58
N VAL A 713 11.36 -37.93 30.86
CA VAL A 713 11.58 -36.78 29.98
C VAL A 713 12.24 -37.20 28.66
N THR A 714 11.64 -36.78 27.55
CA THR A 714 12.13 -36.99 26.18
C THR A 714 12.38 -35.68 25.44
N ASN A 715 11.92 -34.54 25.96
CA ASN A 715 12.21 -33.21 25.42
C ASN A 715 12.64 -32.23 26.52
N PHE A 716 13.85 -31.68 26.35
CA PHE A 716 14.56 -30.81 27.29
C PHE A 716 15.21 -29.60 26.58
N ASN A 717 14.73 -29.27 25.38
CA ASN A 717 15.39 -28.29 24.53
C ASN A 717 15.43 -26.90 25.19
N ASN A 718 16.57 -26.22 25.06
CA ASN A 718 16.81 -24.85 25.52
C ASN A 718 16.49 -24.58 27.00
N ALA A 719 16.45 -25.61 27.86
CA ALA A 719 15.97 -25.50 29.24
C ALA A 719 16.60 -24.35 30.05
N PHE A 720 17.87 -24.03 29.79
CA PHE A 720 18.62 -22.93 30.42
C PHE A 720 19.18 -21.94 29.39
N GLY A 721 18.72 -21.96 28.14
CA GLY A 721 19.24 -21.06 27.11
C GLY A 721 19.04 -19.60 27.50
N GLY A 722 20.03 -18.73 27.33
CA GLY A 722 19.97 -17.32 27.70
C GLY A 722 20.09 -17.04 29.20
N CYS A 723 20.45 -18.02 30.03
CA CYS A 723 20.81 -17.79 31.44
C CYS A 723 22.20 -17.15 31.52
N THR A 724 22.29 -15.86 31.17
CA THR A 724 23.55 -15.15 30.99
C THR A 724 24.36 -14.99 32.27
N SER A 725 23.77 -15.09 33.47
CA SER A 725 24.49 -15.01 34.75
C SER A 725 25.06 -16.36 35.23
N LEU A 726 24.71 -17.47 34.59
CA LEU A 726 25.18 -18.80 34.97
C LEU A 726 26.68 -18.92 34.71
N LYS A 727 27.47 -19.19 35.77
CA LYS A 727 28.95 -19.23 35.70
C LYS A 727 29.53 -20.64 35.51
N SER A 728 28.88 -21.64 36.08
CA SER A 728 29.36 -23.01 36.12
C SER A 728 28.20 -24.00 36.01
N ILE A 729 28.48 -25.18 35.49
CA ILE A 729 27.51 -26.27 35.37
C ILE A 729 27.85 -27.31 36.44
N PRO A 730 26.93 -27.66 37.34
CA PRO A 730 27.16 -28.70 38.34
C PRO A 730 27.46 -30.05 37.69
N SER A 731 28.39 -30.80 38.27
CA SER A 731 28.66 -32.19 37.86
C SER A 731 27.39 -33.04 38.01
N GLY A 732 27.08 -33.86 37.01
CA GLY A 732 25.92 -34.74 37.01
C GLY A 732 24.56 -34.02 36.97
N VAL A 733 24.48 -32.75 36.56
CA VAL A 733 23.21 -31.98 36.51
C VAL A 733 22.10 -32.69 35.73
N PHE A 734 22.44 -33.50 34.73
CA PHE A 734 21.48 -34.25 33.91
C PHE A 734 21.16 -35.66 34.44
N LYS A 735 21.71 -36.04 35.59
CA LYS A 735 21.44 -37.34 36.21
C LYS A 735 19.94 -37.48 36.49
N GLY A 736 19.33 -38.50 35.89
CA GLY A 736 17.88 -38.74 35.92
C GLY A 736 17.22 -38.64 34.54
N LEU A 737 17.83 -37.98 33.55
CA LEU A 737 17.27 -37.82 32.19
C LEU A 737 17.56 -39.03 31.26
N ALA A 738 17.34 -40.25 31.75
CA ALA A 738 17.79 -41.49 31.09
C ALA A 738 17.19 -41.76 29.70
N LYS A 739 16.00 -41.22 29.41
CA LYS A 739 15.30 -41.39 28.11
C LYS A 739 15.55 -40.25 27.11
N LEU A 740 16.27 -39.20 27.51
CA LEU A 740 16.46 -38.01 26.69
C LEU A 740 17.44 -38.32 25.55
N SER A 741 16.99 -38.12 24.31
CA SER A 741 17.79 -38.39 23.11
C SER A 741 18.56 -37.17 22.59
N SER A 742 18.22 -35.96 23.06
CA SER A 742 18.74 -34.68 22.56
C SER A 742 18.89 -33.64 23.68
N PHE A 743 20.07 -33.00 23.75
CA PHE A 743 20.36 -31.84 24.61
C PHE A 743 20.47 -30.55 23.78
N GLN A 744 19.53 -30.33 22.87
CA GLN A 744 19.60 -29.22 21.94
C GLN A 744 19.51 -27.88 22.67
N GLY A 745 20.54 -27.04 22.50
CA GLY A 745 20.52 -25.64 22.93
C GLY A 745 20.42 -25.40 24.44
N VAL A 746 20.65 -26.42 25.27
CA VAL A 746 20.38 -26.37 26.72
C VAL A 746 21.04 -25.16 27.41
N PHE A 747 22.27 -24.81 27.04
CA PHE A 747 23.00 -23.63 27.53
C PHE A 747 23.31 -22.62 26.42
N MET A 748 22.51 -22.58 25.36
CA MET A 748 22.68 -21.61 24.27
C MET A 748 22.66 -20.18 24.83
N ASN A 749 23.60 -19.33 24.45
CA ASN A 749 23.74 -17.93 24.88
C ASN A 749 23.91 -17.76 26.39
N CYS A 750 24.39 -18.76 27.12
CA CYS A 750 24.82 -18.60 28.51
C CYS A 750 26.22 -17.98 28.54
N THR A 751 26.28 -16.66 28.36
CA THR A 751 27.50 -15.92 28.06
C THR A 751 28.55 -15.90 29.17
N ASN A 752 28.19 -16.17 30.43
CA ASN A 752 29.12 -16.20 31.57
C ASN A 752 29.64 -17.60 31.95
N ILE A 753 29.27 -18.67 31.24
CA ILE A 753 29.87 -19.99 31.49
C ILE A 753 31.34 -19.93 31.08
N GLU A 754 32.26 -20.17 32.02
CA GLU A 754 33.71 -20.08 31.78
C GLU A 754 34.35 -21.44 31.47
N GLU A 755 33.81 -22.52 32.06
CA GLU A 755 34.34 -23.87 31.95
C GLU A 755 33.26 -24.96 31.83
N ILE A 756 33.61 -26.06 31.15
CA ILE A 756 32.84 -27.32 31.14
C ILE A 756 33.69 -28.39 31.82
N GLY A 757 33.20 -28.92 32.94
CA GLY A 757 33.83 -29.99 33.71
C GLY A 757 33.57 -31.41 33.17
N ASP A 758 34.01 -32.41 33.94
CA ASP A 758 33.92 -33.84 33.58
C ASP A 758 32.49 -34.39 33.65
N ASN A 759 32.24 -35.44 32.85
CA ASN A 759 31.07 -36.32 32.98
C ASN A 759 29.71 -35.59 32.88
N LEU A 760 29.61 -34.57 32.03
CA LEU A 760 28.39 -33.77 31.89
C LEU A 760 27.17 -34.64 31.52
N LEU A 761 27.37 -35.66 30.69
CA LEU A 761 26.31 -36.54 30.17
C LEU A 761 26.19 -37.87 30.95
N GLU A 762 26.73 -37.96 32.17
CA GLU A 762 26.62 -39.16 32.99
C GLU A 762 25.14 -39.56 33.21
N GLY A 763 24.82 -40.83 32.98
CA GLY A 763 23.45 -41.36 33.11
C GLY A 763 22.50 -41.04 31.96
N CYS A 764 22.97 -40.42 30.88
CA CYS A 764 22.16 -40.03 29.71
C CYS A 764 22.32 -41.02 28.54
N ASP A 765 22.11 -42.32 28.78
CA ASP A 765 22.46 -43.41 27.86
C ASP A 765 21.70 -43.43 26.52
N ALA A 766 20.61 -42.67 26.42
CA ALA A 766 19.82 -42.50 25.20
C ALA A 766 20.29 -41.33 24.32
N CYS A 767 21.26 -40.52 24.79
CA CYS A 767 21.69 -39.31 24.11
C CYS A 767 22.31 -39.59 22.73
N THR A 768 21.72 -39.00 21.69
CA THR A 768 22.18 -39.09 20.30
C THR A 768 22.56 -37.74 19.70
N LYS A 769 22.17 -36.62 20.34
CA LYS A 769 22.38 -35.25 19.84
C LYS A 769 22.70 -34.27 20.97
N ILE A 770 23.71 -33.43 20.77
CA ILE A 770 24.06 -32.31 21.67
C ILE A 770 24.20 -31.00 20.91
N SER A 771 23.41 -30.83 19.85
CA SER A 771 23.50 -29.71 18.93
C SER A 771 23.24 -28.37 19.62
N ASN A 772 24.06 -27.36 19.34
CA ASN A 772 23.98 -26.00 19.89
C ASN A 772 24.05 -25.91 21.42
N MET A 773 24.47 -26.96 22.14
CA MET A 773 24.40 -27.00 23.60
C MET A 773 25.10 -25.81 24.27
N PHE A 774 26.23 -25.35 23.72
CA PHE A 774 27.00 -24.19 24.21
C PHE A 774 27.13 -23.08 23.17
N LYS A 775 26.23 -23.04 22.17
CA LYS A 775 26.27 -22.00 21.14
C LYS A 775 26.15 -20.62 21.79
N GLY A 776 27.07 -19.70 21.52
CA GLY A 776 27.06 -18.33 22.04
C GLY A 776 27.54 -18.19 23.49
N CYS A 777 28.17 -19.22 24.07
CA CYS A 777 28.84 -19.09 25.37
C CYS A 777 30.15 -18.30 25.22
N THR A 778 30.04 -16.97 25.14
CA THR A 778 31.16 -16.09 24.72
C THR A 778 32.33 -16.04 25.69
N LYS A 779 32.16 -16.35 26.98
CA LYS A 779 33.27 -16.49 27.96
C LYS A 779 33.81 -17.90 28.13
N LEU A 780 33.23 -18.90 27.45
CA LEU A 780 33.72 -20.28 27.54
C LEU A 780 35.15 -20.33 27.01
N SER A 781 36.09 -20.67 27.88
CA SER A 781 37.53 -20.68 27.57
C SER A 781 38.21 -22.01 27.89
N LYS A 782 37.57 -22.86 28.70
CA LYS A 782 38.09 -24.17 29.10
C LYS A 782 37.03 -25.26 28.92
N VAL A 783 37.44 -26.38 28.33
CA VAL A 783 36.61 -27.58 28.19
C VAL A 783 37.46 -28.76 28.63
N SER A 784 36.95 -29.57 29.55
CA SER A 784 37.64 -30.80 29.95
C SER A 784 37.69 -31.82 28.81
N GLU A 785 38.77 -32.60 28.75
CA GLU A 785 38.91 -33.74 27.83
C GLU A 785 37.81 -34.79 28.06
N ASN A 786 37.36 -34.96 29.32
CA ASN A 786 36.32 -35.92 29.70
C ASN A 786 34.91 -35.31 29.80
N ALA A 787 34.70 -34.11 29.26
CA ALA A 787 33.39 -33.43 29.33
C ALA A 787 32.24 -34.30 28.80
N PHE A 788 32.50 -35.07 27.74
CA PHE A 788 31.51 -35.93 27.08
C PHE A 788 31.80 -37.43 27.25
N ALA A 789 32.44 -37.84 28.36
CA ALA A 789 32.63 -39.25 28.66
C ALA A 789 31.30 -40.02 28.64
N GLY A 790 31.30 -41.24 28.11
CA GLY A 790 30.10 -42.08 27.97
C GLY A 790 29.19 -41.77 26.76
N ALA A 791 29.49 -40.74 25.96
CA ALA A 791 28.63 -40.28 24.85
C ALA A 791 28.73 -41.10 23.54
N ALA A 792 28.93 -42.42 23.60
CA ALA A 792 29.22 -43.27 22.44
C ALA A 792 28.11 -43.26 21.36
N LYS A 793 26.85 -43.04 21.75
CA LYS A 793 25.70 -42.97 20.84
C LYS A 793 25.46 -41.60 20.22
N VAL A 794 26.22 -40.57 20.60
CA VAL A 794 26.08 -39.23 20.01
C VAL A 794 26.47 -39.27 18.54
N THR A 795 25.53 -38.89 17.68
CA THR A 795 25.67 -38.86 16.22
C THR A 795 25.76 -37.44 15.65
N ASP A 796 25.34 -36.43 16.41
CA ASP A 796 25.21 -35.04 15.96
C ASP A 796 25.65 -34.05 17.05
N ILE A 797 26.64 -33.22 16.71
CA ILE A 797 27.16 -32.13 17.56
C ILE A 797 27.03 -30.76 16.91
N SER A 798 26.06 -30.59 16.00
CA SER A 798 25.99 -29.39 15.16
C SER A 798 25.90 -28.11 15.99
N GLY A 799 26.75 -27.13 15.73
CA GLY A 799 26.75 -25.84 16.43
C GLY A 799 27.21 -25.88 17.89
N LEU A 800 27.77 -27.00 18.37
CA LEU A 800 28.08 -27.22 19.80
C LEU A 800 28.79 -26.04 20.48
N PHE A 801 29.81 -25.46 19.83
CA PHE A 801 30.60 -24.32 20.31
C PHE A 801 30.56 -23.12 19.34
N SER A 802 29.51 -23.02 18.53
CA SER A 802 29.37 -21.90 17.60
C SER A 802 29.26 -20.59 18.38
N GLY A 803 30.04 -19.57 18.02
CA GLY A 803 30.05 -18.27 18.69
C GLY A 803 30.73 -18.26 20.06
N CYS A 804 31.45 -19.31 20.45
CA CYS A 804 32.28 -19.32 21.65
C CYS A 804 33.57 -18.51 21.41
N THR A 805 33.46 -17.18 21.46
CA THR A 805 34.52 -16.24 21.07
C THR A 805 35.77 -16.25 21.97
N SER A 806 35.67 -16.78 23.19
CA SER A 806 36.82 -16.93 24.11
C SER A 806 37.50 -18.30 24.01
N LEU A 807 36.94 -19.23 23.24
CA LEU A 807 37.47 -20.59 23.10
C LEU A 807 38.61 -20.61 22.07
N LYS A 808 39.86 -20.54 22.55
CA LYS A 808 41.07 -20.46 21.71
C LYS A 808 41.54 -21.80 21.15
N THR A 809 41.30 -22.88 21.89
CA THR A 809 41.65 -24.26 21.52
C THR A 809 40.81 -25.23 22.36
N VAL A 810 40.89 -26.52 22.06
CA VAL A 810 40.22 -27.61 22.79
C VAL A 810 41.17 -28.78 23.02
N PRO A 811 40.92 -29.67 23.99
CA PRO A 811 41.70 -30.91 24.14
C PRO A 811 41.61 -31.81 22.90
N GLU A 812 42.71 -32.49 22.56
CA GLU A 812 42.76 -33.41 21.42
C GLU A 812 41.72 -34.55 21.54
N GLY A 813 41.52 -35.09 22.74
CA GLY A 813 40.59 -36.17 23.02
C GLY A 813 39.12 -35.78 23.18
N LEU A 814 38.75 -34.50 23.00
CA LEU A 814 37.40 -33.98 23.35
C LEU A 814 36.25 -34.77 22.70
N PHE A 815 36.40 -35.17 21.44
CA PHE A 815 35.37 -35.93 20.71
C PHE A 815 35.64 -37.44 20.66
N ALA A 816 36.72 -37.93 21.28
CA ALA A 816 37.08 -39.35 21.28
C ALA A 816 35.97 -40.27 21.83
N PRO A 817 35.20 -39.89 22.88
CA PRO A 817 34.09 -40.71 23.38
C PRO A 817 32.94 -40.90 22.39
N MET A 818 32.79 -40.03 21.38
CA MET A 818 31.65 -40.03 20.44
C MET A 818 31.93 -40.91 19.21
N THR A 819 32.08 -42.21 19.43
CA THR A 819 32.41 -43.16 18.35
C THR A 819 31.31 -43.30 17.29
N GLY A 820 30.05 -42.97 17.63
CA GLY A 820 28.91 -42.91 16.72
C GLY A 820 28.78 -41.63 15.88
N LEU A 821 29.71 -40.67 16.00
CA LEU A 821 29.57 -39.32 15.43
C LEU A 821 29.50 -39.30 13.90
N LYS A 822 28.47 -38.66 13.34
CA LYS A 822 28.22 -38.53 11.90
C LYS A 822 28.21 -37.08 11.41
N THR A 823 27.63 -36.17 12.18
CA THR A 823 27.39 -34.78 11.79
C THR A 823 28.17 -33.80 12.67
N THR A 824 29.05 -33.00 12.06
CA THR A 824 29.87 -31.97 12.73
C THR A 824 29.67 -30.59 12.11
N SER A 825 28.41 -30.24 11.81
CA SER A 825 28.10 -28.97 11.15
C SER A 825 28.24 -27.77 12.10
N GLU A 826 28.88 -26.68 11.68
CA GLU A 826 28.96 -25.42 12.45
C GLU A 826 29.58 -25.52 13.86
N VAL A 827 30.27 -26.62 14.21
CA VAL A 827 30.71 -26.91 15.59
C VAL A 827 31.46 -25.76 16.24
N PHE A 828 32.39 -25.15 15.52
CA PHE A 828 33.21 -24.02 15.99
C PHE A 828 32.92 -22.75 15.20
N ALA A 829 31.83 -22.68 14.43
CA ALA A 829 31.56 -21.53 13.57
C ALA A 829 31.53 -20.23 14.39
N THR A 830 32.28 -19.21 13.98
CA THR A 830 32.44 -17.90 14.65
C THR A 830 33.03 -17.97 16.07
N SER A 831 33.72 -19.06 16.41
CA SER A 831 34.46 -19.19 17.67
C SER A 831 35.81 -18.47 17.64
N GLY A 832 36.42 -18.29 18.82
CA GLY A 832 37.73 -17.66 18.99
C GLY A 832 38.92 -18.55 18.69
N MET A 833 38.74 -19.65 17.95
CA MET A 833 39.78 -20.67 17.76
C MET A 833 41.02 -20.07 17.08
N GLU A 834 42.16 -20.17 17.76
CA GLU A 834 43.48 -19.77 17.27
C GLU A 834 44.25 -20.98 16.68
N SER A 835 44.00 -22.18 17.21
CA SER A 835 44.66 -23.43 16.77
C SER A 835 43.74 -24.64 16.91
N ILE A 836 43.92 -25.63 16.03
CA ILE A 836 43.16 -26.88 16.03
C ILE A 836 44.10 -28.05 16.38
N PRO A 837 43.80 -28.89 17.39
CA PRO A 837 44.57 -30.10 17.65
C PRO A 837 44.50 -31.08 16.48
N ALA A 838 45.64 -31.66 16.10
CA ALA A 838 45.75 -32.57 14.97
C ALA A 838 44.83 -33.81 15.09
N GLY A 839 44.66 -34.34 16.30
CA GLY A 839 43.86 -35.54 16.56
C GLY A 839 42.39 -35.30 16.92
N LEU A 840 41.88 -34.06 16.82
CA LEU A 840 40.54 -33.69 17.30
C LEU A 840 39.41 -34.60 16.77
N PHE A 841 39.52 -35.07 15.52
CA PHE A 841 38.54 -35.95 14.87
C PHE A 841 39.04 -37.38 14.63
N ALA A 842 40.19 -37.77 15.20
CA ALA A 842 40.89 -39.02 14.86
C ALA A 842 40.12 -40.31 15.19
N LYS A 843 39.19 -40.26 16.16
CA LYS A 843 38.35 -41.40 16.57
C LYS A 843 36.95 -41.38 15.97
N ASN A 844 36.57 -40.34 15.22
CA ASN A 844 35.22 -40.17 14.67
C ASN A 844 35.17 -40.60 13.20
N THR A 845 35.43 -41.88 12.94
CA THR A 845 35.58 -42.44 11.58
C THR A 845 34.27 -42.45 10.77
N LEU A 846 33.12 -42.30 11.44
CA LEU A 846 31.79 -42.30 10.84
C LEU A 846 31.31 -40.91 10.39
N VAL A 847 32.11 -39.85 10.58
CA VAL A 847 31.74 -38.48 10.18
C VAL A 847 31.55 -38.41 8.66
N THR A 848 30.38 -37.93 8.24
CA THR A 848 30.01 -37.78 6.82
C THR A 848 30.01 -36.32 6.36
N THR A 849 30.00 -35.34 7.26
CA THR A 849 29.92 -33.92 6.89
C THR A 849 30.73 -33.03 7.83
N PHE A 850 31.51 -32.11 7.26
CA PHE A 850 32.19 -31.00 7.93
C PHE A 850 31.65 -29.64 7.45
N LEU A 851 30.34 -29.55 7.19
CA LEU A 851 29.67 -28.33 6.75
C LEU A 851 29.91 -27.17 7.76
N LYS A 852 30.53 -26.07 7.32
CA LYS A 852 30.78 -24.86 8.13
C LYS A 852 31.49 -25.08 9.47
N VAL A 853 32.19 -26.21 9.66
CA VAL A 853 32.70 -26.62 10.98
C VAL A 853 33.56 -25.55 11.68
N PHE A 854 34.35 -24.78 10.93
CA PHE A 854 35.17 -23.65 11.40
C PHE A 854 34.83 -22.33 10.66
N ASN A 855 33.61 -22.19 10.11
CA ASN A 855 33.22 -21.00 9.36
C ASN A 855 33.31 -19.75 10.24
N GLY A 856 34.00 -18.71 9.79
CA GLY A 856 34.15 -17.45 10.52
C GLY A 856 35.06 -17.53 11.74
N CYS A 857 35.91 -18.57 11.85
CA CYS A 857 36.98 -18.58 12.84
C CYS A 857 38.08 -17.58 12.44
N THR A 858 37.83 -16.29 12.65
CA THR A 858 38.66 -15.21 12.14
C THR A 858 40.06 -15.17 12.76
N SER A 859 40.29 -15.83 13.90
CA SER A 859 41.59 -15.90 14.58
C SER A 859 42.45 -17.11 14.18
N LEU A 860 41.93 -18.02 13.34
CA LEU A 860 42.62 -19.26 12.99
C LEU A 860 43.73 -18.98 11.95
N THR A 861 44.99 -19.25 12.31
CA THR A 861 46.15 -18.86 11.46
C THR A 861 46.69 -19.97 10.57
N SER A 862 46.54 -21.24 10.96
CA SER A 862 47.07 -22.42 10.26
C SER A 862 46.23 -23.67 10.54
N LEU A 863 46.41 -24.70 9.71
CA LEU A 863 45.73 -25.99 9.82
C LEU A 863 46.75 -27.14 9.96
N PRO A 864 46.47 -28.18 10.78
CA PRO A 864 47.25 -29.42 10.76
C PRO A 864 47.04 -30.21 9.45
N SER A 865 48.10 -30.80 8.89
CA SER A 865 48.02 -31.58 7.64
C SER A 865 47.18 -32.85 7.74
N ASN A 866 47.08 -33.44 8.93
CA ASN A 866 46.38 -34.70 9.19
C ASN A 866 45.01 -34.53 9.87
N LEU A 867 44.46 -33.31 9.92
CA LEU A 867 43.23 -32.99 10.64
C LEU A 867 42.04 -33.89 10.26
N PHE A 868 41.92 -34.28 8.99
CA PHE A 868 40.82 -35.10 8.47
C PHE A 868 41.24 -36.50 8.01
N ALA A 869 42.44 -36.98 8.39
CA ALA A 869 43.03 -38.20 7.86
C ALA A 869 42.20 -39.47 8.16
N SER A 870 41.49 -39.50 9.29
CA SER A 870 40.68 -40.65 9.71
C SER A 870 39.22 -40.61 9.26
N ASN A 871 38.77 -39.51 8.63
CA ASN A 871 37.35 -39.28 8.31
C ASN A 871 37.05 -39.64 6.84
N GLN A 872 37.24 -40.91 6.48
CA GLN A 872 37.11 -41.39 5.09
C GLN A 872 35.65 -41.43 4.58
N ALA A 873 34.67 -41.32 5.49
CA ALA A 873 33.25 -41.30 5.16
C ALA A 873 32.72 -39.92 4.73
N VAL A 874 33.54 -38.86 4.83
CA VAL A 874 33.13 -37.47 4.54
C VAL A 874 32.73 -37.29 3.08
N THR A 875 31.58 -36.64 2.88
CA THR A 875 31.04 -36.29 1.56
C THR A 875 31.05 -34.79 1.30
N THR A 876 31.21 -33.93 2.30
CA THR A 876 31.20 -32.47 2.10
C THR A 876 32.12 -31.71 3.08
N PHE A 877 32.80 -30.70 2.54
CA PHE A 877 33.53 -29.65 3.25
C PHE A 877 32.97 -28.26 2.91
N GLU A 878 31.69 -28.18 2.54
CA GLU A 878 31.05 -26.92 2.20
C GLU A 878 31.21 -25.88 3.32
N SER A 879 31.75 -24.71 2.96
CA SER A 879 32.06 -23.59 3.85
C SER A 879 32.92 -23.92 5.08
N ALA A 880 33.61 -25.08 5.12
CA ALA A 880 34.28 -25.58 6.32
C ALA A 880 35.20 -24.56 7.01
N PHE A 881 35.87 -23.73 6.23
CA PHE A 881 36.79 -22.66 6.67
C PHE A 881 36.47 -21.31 6.00
N SER A 882 35.23 -21.10 5.54
CA SER A 882 34.84 -19.82 4.93
C SER A 882 34.96 -18.71 5.97
N GLU A 883 35.44 -17.53 5.57
CA GLU A 883 35.65 -16.34 6.41
C GLU A 883 36.69 -16.56 7.54
N CYS A 884 37.58 -17.55 7.42
CA CYS A 884 38.77 -17.65 8.26
C CYS A 884 39.82 -16.62 7.82
N THR A 885 39.55 -15.34 8.10
CA THR A 885 40.28 -14.20 7.54
C THR A 885 41.75 -14.14 7.90
N SER A 886 42.18 -14.76 9.01
CA SER A 886 43.60 -14.83 9.43
C SER A 886 44.34 -16.08 8.95
N LEU A 887 43.68 -16.99 8.22
CA LEU A 887 44.32 -18.21 7.72
C LEU A 887 45.32 -17.87 6.62
N THR A 888 46.60 -18.22 6.82
CA THR A 888 47.70 -17.77 5.94
C THR A 888 48.16 -18.81 4.91
N ILE A 889 48.06 -20.10 5.26
CA ILE A 889 48.57 -21.22 4.46
C ILE A 889 47.66 -22.46 4.60
N LEU A 890 47.46 -23.19 3.50
CA LEU A 890 46.90 -24.54 3.52
C LEU A 890 48.02 -25.60 3.36
N PRO A 891 48.14 -26.58 4.29
CA PRO A 891 49.19 -27.59 4.24
C PRO A 891 48.93 -28.68 3.18
N ASP A 892 50.01 -29.31 2.72
CA ASP A 892 49.92 -30.49 1.85
C ASP A 892 49.10 -31.61 2.51
N GLY A 893 48.28 -32.29 1.71
CA GLY A 893 47.55 -33.48 2.12
C GLY A 893 46.32 -33.26 3.02
N LEU A 894 45.89 -32.01 3.24
CA LEU A 894 44.75 -31.68 4.11
C LEU A 894 43.49 -32.53 3.84
N PHE A 895 43.20 -32.84 2.57
CA PHE A 895 42.07 -33.67 2.12
C PHE A 895 42.51 -34.98 1.42
N ALA A 896 43.74 -35.47 1.66
CA ALA A 896 44.29 -36.59 0.92
C ALA A 896 43.48 -37.90 1.04
N ASN A 897 42.81 -38.11 2.17
CA ASN A 897 42.09 -39.36 2.49
C ASN A 897 40.56 -39.25 2.32
N ASN A 898 40.04 -38.15 1.79
CA ASN A 898 38.59 -37.89 1.71
C ASN A 898 38.04 -38.11 0.29
N SER A 899 38.23 -39.32 -0.25
CA SER A 899 37.89 -39.64 -1.65
C SER A 899 36.39 -39.61 -1.98
N LYS A 900 35.51 -39.62 -0.97
CA LYS A 900 34.05 -39.58 -1.10
C LYS A 900 33.46 -38.16 -1.16
N VAL A 901 34.28 -37.12 -1.06
CA VAL A 901 33.79 -35.74 -1.09
C VAL A 901 33.17 -35.41 -2.45
N THR A 902 31.95 -34.87 -2.43
CA THR A 902 31.20 -34.42 -3.61
C THR A 902 31.14 -32.90 -3.71
N THR A 903 31.50 -32.15 -2.66
CA THR A 903 31.56 -30.69 -2.75
C THR A 903 32.55 -30.04 -1.77
N TYR A 904 33.23 -29.01 -2.29
CA TYR A 904 34.05 -28.03 -1.56
C TYR A 904 33.48 -26.62 -1.71
N LYS A 905 32.16 -26.50 -1.95
CA LYS A 905 31.50 -25.21 -2.21
C LYS A 905 31.85 -24.22 -1.09
N THR A 906 32.36 -23.05 -1.44
CA THR A 906 32.78 -21.99 -0.51
C THR A 906 33.75 -22.40 0.60
N ALA A 907 34.44 -23.55 0.50
CA ALA A 907 35.21 -24.14 1.61
C ALA A 907 36.21 -23.17 2.26
N PHE A 908 36.81 -22.27 1.48
CA PHE A 908 37.75 -21.23 1.91
C PHE A 908 37.36 -19.84 1.40
N LYS A 909 36.07 -19.62 1.09
CA LYS A 909 35.59 -18.31 0.64
C LYS A 909 35.90 -17.24 1.69
N GLY A 910 36.44 -16.09 1.28
CA GLY A 910 36.73 -14.96 2.17
C GLY A 910 37.94 -15.17 3.09
N CYS A 911 38.79 -16.17 2.84
CA CYS A 911 40.08 -16.29 3.53
C CYS A 911 41.07 -15.23 3.03
N THR A 912 40.85 -13.97 3.40
CA THR A 912 41.54 -12.80 2.82
C THR A 912 43.04 -12.78 3.07
N SER A 913 43.55 -13.41 4.13
CA SER A 913 45.00 -13.52 4.41
C SER A 913 45.66 -14.76 3.79
N LEU A 914 44.91 -15.61 3.08
CA LEU A 914 45.43 -16.85 2.52
C LEU A 914 46.40 -16.54 1.38
N ALA A 915 47.70 -16.64 1.65
CA ALA A 915 48.76 -16.24 0.74
C ALA A 915 49.23 -17.40 -0.16
N SER A 916 49.17 -18.64 0.35
CA SER A 916 49.65 -19.83 -0.36
C SER A 916 48.80 -21.06 -0.06
N VAL A 917 48.72 -21.97 -1.04
CA VAL A 917 48.05 -23.27 -0.93
C VAL A 917 48.99 -24.40 -1.34
N GLY A 918 49.05 -25.45 -0.54
CA GLY A 918 49.75 -26.69 -0.88
C GLY A 918 48.98 -27.58 -1.86
N LYS A 919 49.48 -28.80 -2.10
CA LYS A 919 48.73 -29.87 -2.77
C LYS A 919 47.76 -30.49 -1.76
N ILE A 920 46.61 -29.83 -1.60
CA ILE A 920 45.66 -30.17 -0.53
C ILE A 920 44.76 -31.37 -0.86
N PHE A 921 44.60 -31.72 -2.14
CA PHE A 921 43.67 -32.77 -2.57
C PHE A 921 44.39 -34.10 -2.84
N GLY A 922 43.70 -35.21 -2.51
CA GLY A 922 44.07 -36.56 -2.92
C GLY A 922 43.44 -36.98 -4.25
N THR A 923 43.26 -38.30 -4.43
CA THR A 923 42.62 -38.86 -5.62
C THR A 923 41.12 -39.09 -5.41
N SER A 924 40.28 -38.71 -6.38
CA SER A 924 38.85 -38.96 -6.37
C SER A 924 38.25 -39.02 -7.79
N THR A 925 37.30 -39.93 -7.96
CA THR A 925 36.44 -40.05 -9.15
C THR A 925 35.00 -39.59 -8.88
N ALA A 926 34.71 -39.11 -7.66
CA ALA A 926 33.40 -38.58 -7.31
C ALA A 926 33.06 -37.34 -8.14
N LYS A 927 31.78 -37.06 -8.32
CA LYS A 927 31.31 -35.80 -8.91
C LYS A 927 31.54 -34.67 -7.91
N ILE A 928 32.48 -33.76 -8.19
CA ILE A 928 32.91 -32.71 -7.24
C ILE A 928 32.57 -31.31 -7.73
N ASN A 929 31.82 -30.58 -6.91
CA ASN A 929 31.52 -29.16 -7.10
C ASN A 929 32.46 -28.25 -6.29
N PHE A 930 33.19 -27.37 -6.99
CA PHE A 930 34.11 -26.35 -6.45
C PHE A 930 33.53 -24.92 -6.41
N GLU A 931 32.20 -24.78 -6.50
CA GLU A 931 31.56 -23.46 -6.57
C GLU A 931 32.07 -22.50 -5.49
N SER A 932 32.72 -21.41 -5.91
CA SER A 932 33.23 -20.35 -5.03
C SER A 932 34.20 -20.81 -3.93
N ALA A 933 34.88 -21.96 -4.09
CA ALA A 933 35.68 -22.58 -3.03
C ALA A 933 36.79 -21.67 -2.45
N PHE A 934 37.37 -20.78 -3.25
CA PHE A 934 38.38 -19.78 -2.88
C PHE A 934 37.94 -18.36 -3.27
N GLU A 935 36.64 -18.10 -3.41
CA GLU A 935 36.12 -16.77 -3.75
C GLU A 935 36.60 -15.74 -2.71
N GLY A 936 37.17 -14.62 -3.16
CA GLY A 936 37.62 -13.54 -2.27
C GLY A 936 38.88 -13.84 -1.47
N CYS A 937 39.66 -14.87 -1.82
CA CYS A 937 41.01 -15.08 -1.26
C CYS A 937 42.00 -14.04 -1.83
N THR A 938 41.84 -12.78 -1.42
CA THR A 938 42.48 -11.62 -2.04
C THR A 938 44.01 -11.59 -1.91
N SER A 939 44.60 -12.36 -0.98
CA SER A 939 46.06 -12.51 -0.83
C SER A 939 46.67 -13.68 -1.59
N LEU A 940 45.88 -14.54 -2.24
CA LEU A 940 46.36 -15.77 -2.86
C LEU A 940 47.19 -15.44 -4.11
N LYS A 941 48.49 -15.76 -4.10
CA LYS A 941 49.44 -15.30 -5.13
C LYS A 941 49.57 -16.22 -6.34
N ALA A 942 49.53 -17.53 -6.12
CA ALA A 942 49.76 -18.56 -7.14
C ALA A 942 49.13 -19.90 -6.72
N LEU A 943 48.96 -20.79 -7.70
CA LEU A 943 48.50 -22.17 -7.49
C LEU A 943 49.63 -23.16 -7.82
N PRO A 944 49.79 -24.26 -7.05
CA PRO A 944 50.79 -25.28 -7.36
C PRO A 944 50.44 -26.05 -8.64
N ALA A 945 51.46 -26.51 -9.37
CA ALA A 945 51.26 -27.34 -10.55
C ALA A 945 50.51 -28.65 -10.20
N GLY A 946 49.51 -28.99 -11.02
CA GLY A 946 48.67 -30.17 -10.82
C GLY A 946 47.67 -30.06 -9.67
N PHE A 947 47.28 -28.84 -9.27
CA PHE A 947 46.38 -28.61 -8.11
C PHE A 947 45.09 -29.44 -8.13
N PHE A 948 44.52 -29.70 -9.32
CA PHE A 948 43.29 -30.49 -9.48
C PHE A 948 43.50 -31.89 -10.11
N ASP A 949 44.75 -32.34 -10.31
CA ASP A 949 45.07 -33.54 -11.11
C ASP A 949 44.44 -34.83 -10.55
N GLY A 950 44.32 -34.93 -9.22
CA GLY A 950 43.72 -36.09 -8.55
C GLY A 950 42.19 -36.17 -8.68
N LEU A 951 41.52 -35.10 -9.12
CA LEU A 951 40.06 -34.93 -9.04
C LEU A 951 39.37 -35.12 -10.40
N THR A 952 39.57 -36.28 -11.00
CA THR A 952 39.08 -36.61 -12.35
C THR A 952 37.55 -36.54 -12.52
N GLY A 953 36.80 -36.68 -11.42
CA GLY A 953 35.34 -36.57 -11.41
C GLY A 953 34.79 -35.15 -11.21
N ALA A 954 35.63 -34.13 -10.95
CA ALA A 954 35.18 -32.76 -10.76
C ALA A 954 34.39 -32.23 -11.96
N ASP A 955 33.20 -31.69 -11.71
CA ASP A 955 32.24 -31.31 -12.75
C ASP A 955 31.92 -29.81 -12.82
N SER A 956 32.28 -29.03 -11.79
CA SER A 956 32.03 -27.60 -11.72
C SER A 956 33.16 -26.85 -11.01
N PHE A 957 33.67 -25.80 -11.66
CA PHE A 957 34.62 -24.82 -11.11
C PHE A 957 34.06 -23.39 -11.16
N LYS A 958 32.73 -23.26 -11.01
CA LYS A 958 32.06 -21.97 -11.05
C LYS A 958 32.61 -21.05 -9.96
N LYS A 959 33.08 -19.85 -10.31
CA LYS A 959 33.58 -18.83 -9.36
C LYS A 959 34.71 -19.30 -8.42
N THR A 960 35.38 -20.42 -8.69
CA THR A 960 36.31 -21.04 -7.73
C THR A 960 37.33 -20.07 -7.16
N PHE A 961 37.89 -19.18 -7.98
CA PHE A 961 38.86 -18.15 -7.58
C PHE A 961 38.35 -16.73 -7.87
N TYR A 962 37.02 -16.53 -7.87
CA TYR A 962 36.43 -15.21 -8.13
C TYR A 962 37.00 -14.18 -7.16
N GLY A 963 37.49 -13.05 -7.69
CA GLY A 963 38.00 -11.95 -6.86
C GLY A 963 39.31 -12.26 -6.12
N CYS A 964 40.09 -13.27 -6.53
CA CYS A 964 41.46 -13.47 -6.03
C CYS A 964 42.40 -12.41 -6.62
N THR A 965 42.33 -11.19 -6.09
CA THR A 965 42.96 -10.00 -6.68
C THR A 965 44.49 -10.06 -6.71
N ALA A 966 45.15 -10.78 -5.80
CA ALA A 966 46.60 -10.96 -5.80
C ALA A 966 47.10 -12.14 -6.65
N LEU A 967 46.21 -12.90 -7.31
CA LEU A 967 46.60 -14.06 -8.11
C LEU A 967 47.29 -13.59 -9.39
N VAL A 968 48.62 -13.74 -9.46
CA VAL A 968 49.43 -13.21 -10.57
C VAL A 968 49.49 -14.18 -11.74
N THR A 969 49.60 -15.47 -11.45
CA THR A 969 49.73 -16.54 -12.45
C THR A 969 48.87 -17.74 -12.09
N ILE A 970 48.44 -18.47 -13.13
CA ILE A 970 47.81 -19.79 -13.00
C ILE A 970 48.65 -20.81 -13.80
N PRO A 971 48.79 -22.06 -13.32
CA PRO A 971 49.65 -23.05 -13.98
C PRO A 971 49.05 -23.51 -15.31
N GLU A 972 49.93 -23.85 -16.26
CA GLU A 972 49.55 -24.58 -17.47
C GLU A 972 48.80 -25.87 -17.10
N LYS A 973 47.91 -26.33 -17.99
CA LYS A 973 47.21 -27.61 -17.84
C LYS A 973 46.35 -27.74 -16.58
N LEU A 974 45.96 -26.61 -15.94
CA LEU A 974 45.23 -26.60 -14.67
C LEU A 974 43.98 -27.51 -14.65
N PHE A 975 43.24 -27.60 -15.77
CA PHE A 975 42.03 -28.43 -15.87
C PHE A 975 42.20 -29.68 -16.73
N VAL A 976 43.44 -30.05 -17.11
CA VAL A 976 43.71 -31.12 -18.10
C VAL A 976 43.19 -32.49 -17.68
N LYS A 977 43.10 -32.76 -16.36
CA LYS A 977 42.63 -34.04 -15.81
C LYS A 977 41.14 -34.02 -15.44
N ASN A 978 40.51 -32.86 -15.38
CA ASN A 978 39.11 -32.71 -14.97
C ASN A 978 38.18 -32.84 -16.18
N THR A 979 38.25 -33.97 -16.87
CA THR A 979 37.55 -34.21 -18.15
C THR A 979 36.02 -34.17 -18.02
N ASN A 980 35.50 -34.32 -16.80
CA ASN A 980 34.07 -34.22 -16.49
C ASN A 980 33.59 -32.79 -16.19
N ALA A 981 34.48 -31.79 -16.13
CA ALA A 981 34.13 -30.39 -15.91
C ALA A 981 33.09 -29.95 -16.96
N THR A 982 31.98 -29.38 -16.50
CA THR A 982 30.89 -28.86 -17.35
C THR A 982 30.83 -27.34 -17.35
N THR A 983 31.44 -26.69 -16.36
CA THR A 983 31.46 -25.22 -16.24
C THR A 983 32.72 -24.73 -15.52
N THR A 984 33.28 -23.64 -16.03
CA THR A 984 34.27 -22.79 -15.35
C THR A 984 33.81 -21.32 -15.35
N GLU A 985 32.49 -21.12 -15.34
CA GLU A 985 31.83 -19.81 -15.31
C GLU A 985 32.42 -18.94 -14.20
N SER A 986 32.87 -17.72 -14.55
CA SER A 986 33.44 -16.75 -13.62
C SER A 986 34.60 -17.26 -12.75
N CYS A 987 35.27 -18.36 -13.12
CA CYS A 987 36.27 -19.03 -12.27
C CYS A 987 37.38 -18.08 -11.79
N PHE A 988 37.82 -17.16 -12.64
CA PHE A 988 38.84 -16.15 -12.35
C PHE A 988 38.32 -14.72 -12.53
N GLN A 989 36.99 -14.51 -12.52
CA GLN A 989 36.44 -13.17 -12.71
C GLN A 989 36.94 -12.23 -11.60
N ASN A 990 37.32 -11.00 -11.97
CA ASN A 990 37.91 -10.00 -11.09
C ASN A 990 39.21 -10.43 -10.40
N CYS A 991 39.95 -11.41 -10.94
CA CYS A 991 41.36 -11.63 -10.58
C CYS A 991 42.22 -10.52 -11.19
N THR A 992 42.14 -9.32 -10.62
CA THR A 992 42.71 -8.10 -11.21
C THR A 992 44.22 -8.14 -11.35
N GLY A 993 44.94 -8.96 -10.56
CA GLY A 993 46.38 -9.16 -10.67
C GLY A 993 46.83 -10.20 -11.70
N LEU A 994 45.92 -10.95 -12.33
CA LEU A 994 46.26 -12.03 -13.25
C LEU A 994 46.86 -11.47 -14.55
N GLN A 995 48.09 -11.88 -14.89
CA GLN A 995 48.86 -11.26 -15.98
C GLN A 995 48.76 -11.97 -17.34
N ALA A 996 48.49 -13.28 -17.35
CA ALA A 996 48.43 -14.05 -18.58
C ALA A 996 47.50 -15.26 -18.48
N VAL A 997 46.94 -15.69 -19.61
CA VAL A 997 46.26 -16.99 -19.75
C VAL A 997 47.26 -18.03 -20.29
N PRO A 998 47.57 -19.10 -19.54
CA PRO A 998 48.62 -20.04 -19.90
C PRO A 998 48.20 -21.02 -21.01
N ALA A 999 49.21 -21.68 -21.59
CA ALA A 999 49.02 -22.70 -22.62
C ALA A 999 48.26 -23.93 -22.10
N SER A 1000 47.55 -24.60 -23.02
CA SER A 1000 46.93 -25.91 -22.80
C SER A 1000 46.03 -26.03 -21.55
N LEU A 1001 45.32 -24.97 -21.16
CA LEU A 1001 44.55 -24.88 -19.91
C LEU A 1001 43.55 -26.04 -19.69
N PHE A 1002 42.88 -26.50 -20.77
CA PHE A 1002 41.86 -27.56 -20.75
C PHE A 1002 42.27 -28.89 -21.41
N GLY A 1003 43.46 -28.98 -22.02
CA GLY A 1003 43.87 -30.19 -22.77
C GLY A 1003 43.07 -30.45 -24.05
N LYS A 1004 42.85 -31.73 -24.42
CA LYS A 1004 42.23 -32.15 -25.70
C LYS A 1004 40.72 -32.38 -25.65
N THR A 1005 40.16 -32.76 -24.51
CA THR A 1005 38.73 -33.12 -24.38
C THR A 1005 38.19 -32.80 -22.99
N THR A 1006 37.31 -31.80 -22.90
CA THR A 1006 36.55 -31.52 -21.67
C THR A 1006 35.06 -31.57 -21.97
N LYS A 1007 34.24 -31.76 -20.92
CA LYS A 1007 32.78 -31.63 -21.00
C LYS A 1007 32.30 -30.17 -20.84
N THR A 1008 33.20 -29.20 -20.84
CA THR A 1008 32.91 -27.80 -20.49
C THR A 1008 31.96 -27.18 -21.50
N LYS A 1009 30.76 -26.82 -21.04
CA LYS A 1009 29.71 -26.18 -21.81
C LYS A 1009 29.76 -24.66 -21.72
N THR A 1010 30.26 -24.11 -20.61
CA THR A 1010 30.31 -22.66 -20.43
C THR A 1010 31.62 -22.19 -19.77
N LEU A 1011 32.14 -21.10 -20.35
CA LEU A 1011 33.28 -20.29 -19.93
C LEU A 1011 32.83 -18.84 -19.66
N THR A 1012 31.52 -18.62 -19.48
CA THR A 1012 30.94 -17.28 -19.33
C THR A 1012 31.68 -16.50 -18.25
N SER A 1013 32.12 -15.29 -18.59
CA SER A 1013 32.83 -14.36 -17.70
C SER A 1013 34.10 -14.92 -17.02
N MET A 1014 34.68 -16.03 -17.50
CA MET A 1014 35.76 -16.74 -16.80
C MET A 1014 36.93 -15.83 -16.38
N PHE A 1015 37.32 -14.88 -17.23
CA PHE A 1015 38.38 -13.88 -16.97
C PHE A 1015 37.85 -12.44 -17.05
N SER A 1016 36.53 -12.23 -16.89
CA SER A 1016 35.97 -10.89 -16.93
C SER A 1016 36.54 -10.02 -15.80
N GLY A 1017 36.89 -8.77 -16.09
CA GLY A 1017 37.46 -7.84 -15.12
C GLY A 1017 38.89 -8.19 -14.67
N CYS A 1018 39.57 -9.15 -15.31
CA CYS A 1018 40.99 -9.39 -15.11
C CYS A 1018 41.81 -8.29 -15.80
N SER A 1019 41.84 -7.12 -15.16
CA SER A 1019 42.37 -5.88 -15.73
C SER A 1019 43.87 -5.91 -16.05
N SER A 1020 44.65 -6.84 -15.48
CA SER A 1020 46.09 -6.98 -15.74
C SER A 1020 46.47 -8.05 -16.77
N ILE A 1021 45.53 -8.74 -17.41
CA ILE A 1021 45.89 -9.73 -18.44
C ILE A 1021 46.49 -8.99 -19.63
N GLU A 1022 47.77 -9.25 -19.93
CA GLU A 1022 48.50 -8.67 -21.06
C GLU A 1022 48.52 -9.60 -22.28
N SER A 1023 48.51 -10.91 -22.05
CA SER A 1023 48.66 -11.94 -23.10
C SER A 1023 47.79 -13.18 -22.88
N ILE A 1024 47.42 -13.82 -23.99
CA ILE A 1024 46.65 -15.06 -24.03
C ILE A 1024 47.42 -16.06 -24.89
N ALA A 1025 47.67 -17.27 -24.38
CA ALA A 1025 48.23 -18.35 -25.19
C ALA A 1025 47.23 -18.80 -26.27
N SER A 1026 47.68 -18.98 -27.52
CA SER A 1026 46.81 -19.32 -28.66
C SER A 1026 46.12 -20.68 -28.54
N ASP A 1027 46.67 -21.61 -27.76
CA ASP A 1027 46.13 -22.96 -27.55
C ASP A 1027 45.34 -23.12 -26.24
N ALA A 1028 45.14 -22.04 -25.47
CA ALA A 1028 44.53 -22.08 -24.13
C ALA A 1028 43.16 -22.79 -24.10
N PHE A 1029 42.34 -22.62 -25.14
CA PHE A 1029 40.97 -23.15 -25.23
C PHE A 1029 40.79 -24.33 -26.20
N SER A 1030 41.88 -24.95 -26.65
CA SER A 1030 41.85 -26.03 -27.66
C SER A 1030 41.02 -27.27 -27.29
N GLY A 1031 40.71 -27.48 -26.01
CA GLY A 1031 39.94 -28.62 -25.48
C GLY A 1031 38.42 -28.45 -25.36
N ILE A 1032 37.86 -27.30 -25.79
CA ILE A 1032 36.44 -26.94 -25.59
C ILE A 1032 35.61 -27.35 -26.81
N ASN A 1033 35.16 -28.61 -26.84
CA ASN A 1033 34.52 -29.21 -28.03
C ASN A 1033 33.09 -29.75 -27.79
N THR A 1034 32.42 -29.34 -26.70
CA THR A 1034 31.10 -29.90 -26.33
C THR A 1034 29.90 -29.16 -26.93
N ALA A 1035 28.75 -29.82 -26.94
CA ALA A 1035 27.50 -29.24 -27.42
C ALA A 1035 27.07 -28.04 -26.56
N SER A 1036 26.97 -26.85 -27.18
CA SER A 1036 26.56 -25.57 -26.59
C SER A 1036 27.63 -24.82 -25.80
N GLY A 1037 28.80 -24.58 -26.43
CA GLY A 1037 29.86 -23.75 -25.84
C GLY A 1037 29.44 -22.28 -25.72
N ASN A 1038 29.36 -21.76 -24.50
CA ASN A 1038 29.12 -20.34 -24.23
C ASN A 1038 30.40 -19.68 -23.69
N VAL A 1039 30.94 -18.69 -24.41
CA VAL A 1039 32.12 -17.91 -24.00
C VAL A 1039 31.81 -16.43 -23.82
N SER A 1040 30.54 -16.10 -23.60
CA SER A 1040 30.11 -14.71 -23.41
C SER A 1040 30.87 -14.04 -22.27
N LYS A 1041 31.27 -12.78 -22.49
CA LYS A 1041 32.01 -11.95 -21.52
C LYS A 1041 33.35 -12.53 -21.05
N ILE A 1042 33.90 -13.56 -21.71
CA ILE A 1042 35.08 -14.30 -21.20
C ILE A 1042 36.25 -13.38 -20.82
N PHE A 1043 36.53 -12.33 -21.62
CA PHE A 1043 37.56 -11.31 -21.38
C PHE A 1043 36.97 -9.90 -21.29
N GLN A 1044 35.69 -9.76 -20.92
CA GLN A 1044 35.07 -8.43 -20.79
C GLN A 1044 35.85 -7.58 -19.78
N ASN A 1045 36.20 -6.34 -20.13
CA ASN A 1045 36.96 -5.39 -19.32
C ASN A 1045 38.38 -5.89 -18.94
N CYS A 1046 39.02 -6.70 -19.78
CA CYS A 1046 40.46 -6.97 -19.68
C CYS A 1046 41.25 -5.77 -20.24
N THR A 1047 41.33 -4.71 -19.46
CA THR A 1047 41.80 -3.40 -19.94
C THR A 1047 43.27 -3.34 -20.31
N SER A 1048 44.12 -4.27 -19.87
CA SER A 1048 45.55 -4.34 -20.26
C SER A 1048 45.84 -5.27 -21.45
N LEU A 1049 44.84 -5.96 -21.98
CA LEU A 1049 45.04 -6.93 -23.07
C LEU A 1049 45.43 -6.19 -24.34
N LYS A 1050 46.61 -6.49 -24.91
CA LYS A 1050 47.14 -5.79 -26.10
C LYS A 1050 46.81 -6.48 -27.42
N GLU A 1051 46.77 -7.81 -27.42
CA GLU A 1051 46.54 -8.61 -28.62
C GLU A 1051 45.65 -9.82 -28.34
N VAL A 1052 44.71 -10.10 -29.25
CA VAL A 1052 44.04 -11.41 -29.34
C VAL A 1052 44.82 -12.30 -30.33
N PRO A 1053 45.40 -13.44 -29.90
CA PRO A 1053 46.26 -14.24 -30.75
C PRO A 1053 45.49 -14.93 -31.89
N SER A 1054 46.16 -15.14 -33.01
CA SER A 1054 45.62 -15.92 -34.13
C SER A 1054 45.22 -17.33 -33.69
N GLY A 1055 44.07 -17.80 -34.17
CA GLY A 1055 43.61 -19.17 -33.94
C GLY A 1055 42.98 -19.45 -32.56
N LEU A 1056 42.76 -18.45 -31.70
CA LEU A 1056 42.35 -18.65 -30.29
C LEU A 1056 41.15 -19.59 -30.10
N PHE A 1057 40.10 -19.44 -30.92
CA PHE A 1057 38.90 -20.29 -30.89
C PHE A 1057 38.67 -21.08 -32.17
N LYS A 1058 39.71 -21.23 -33.01
CA LYS A 1058 39.57 -21.83 -34.36
C LYS A 1058 39.07 -23.26 -34.33
N ASN A 1059 39.49 -24.03 -33.34
CA ASN A 1059 39.13 -25.44 -33.20
C ASN A 1059 37.78 -25.65 -32.49
N ASN A 1060 37.11 -24.58 -32.02
CA ASN A 1060 35.93 -24.67 -31.16
C ASN A 1060 34.61 -24.53 -31.94
N ALA A 1061 34.37 -25.39 -32.93
CA ALA A 1061 33.21 -25.32 -33.84
C ALA A 1061 31.82 -25.43 -33.19
N LYS A 1062 31.75 -25.72 -31.88
CA LYS A 1062 30.50 -25.87 -31.12
C LYS A 1062 30.21 -24.68 -30.20
N ILE A 1063 31.07 -23.67 -30.14
CA ILE A 1063 30.75 -22.42 -29.45
C ILE A 1063 29.63 -21.72 -30.23
N ASN A 1064 28.57 -21.34 -29.53
CA ASN A 1064 27.39 -20.72 -30.13
C ASN A 1064 27.15 -19.29 -29.64
N ASN A 1065 27.97 -18.79 -28.71
CA ASN A 1065 27.80 -17.47 -28.11
C ASN A 1065 29.14 -16.82 -27.74
N TYR A 1066 29.52 -15.78 -28.51
CA TYR A 1066 30.68 -14.91 -28.28
C TYR A 1066 30.29 -13.52 -27.73
N THR A 1067 29.05 -13.35 -27.28
CA THR A 1067 28.52 -12.02 -26.92
C THR A 1067 29.38 -11.37 -25.83
N TYR A 1068 29.86 -10.15 -26.07
CA TYR A 1068 30.76 -9.41 -25.17
C TYR A 1068 32.14 -10.04 -24.91
N ALA A 1069 32.62 -10.99 -25.72
CA ALA A 1069 33.83 -11.77 -25.38
C ALA A 1069 35.06 -10.89 -25.09
N PHE A 1070 35.25 -9.77 -25.80
CA PHE A 1070 36.33 -8.80 -25.60
C PHE A 1070 35.80 -7.37 -25.40
N ASN A 1071 34.55 -7.22 -24.96
CA ASN A 1071 33.95 -5.90 -24.73
C ASN A 1071 34.73 -5.12 -23.67
N GLY A 1072 35.02 -3.84 -23.93
CA GLY A 1072 35.71 -2.97 -22.99
C GLY A 1072 37.20 -3.27 -22.80
N CYS A 1073 37.83 -4.04 -23.69
CA CYS A 1073 39.29 -4.22 -23.69
C CYS A 1073 39.96 -2.95 -24.26
N THR A 1074 40.03 -1.89 -23.45
CA THR A 1074 40.38 -0.54 -23.92
C THR A 1074 41.80 -0.42 -24.49
N SER A 1075 42.76 -1.24 -24.07
CA SER A 1075 44.13 -1.27 -24.61
C SER A 1075 44.37 -2.30 -25.71
N LEU A 1076 43.32 -2.97 -26.21
CA LEU A 1076 43.46 -3.95 -27.28
C LEU A 1076 43.84 -3.23 -28.58
N GLU A 1077 45.04 -3.49 -29.11
CA GLU A 1077 45.54 -2.84 -30.33
C GLU A 1077 45.35 -3.70 -31.59
N LYS A 1078 45.45 -5.03 -31.44
CA LYS A 1078 45.47 -5.98 -32.55
C LYS A 1078 44.62 -7.22 -32.28
N VAL A 1079 43.93 -7.70 -33.31
CA VAL A 1079 43.28 -9.01 -33.31
C VAL A 1079 43.86 -9.86 -34.44
N GLY A 1080 44.31 -11.07 -34.13
CA GLY A 1080 44.89 -12.00 -35.11
C GLY A 1080 43.90 -12.55 -36.14
N SER A 1081 44.40 -13.46 -36.97
CA SER A 1081 43.62 -14.14 -38.03
C SER A 1081 42.97 -15.43 -37.52
N GLU A 1082 41.92 -15.92 -38.18
CA GLU A 1082 41.27 -17.20 -37.88
C GLU A 1082 40.84 -17.37 -36.40
N VAL A 1083 40.34 -16.30 -35.76
CA VAL A 1083 40.11 -16.31 -34.30
C VAL A 1083 38.82 -17.04 -33.91
N PHE A 1084 37.68 -16.69 -34.52
CA PHE A 1084 36.36 -17.15 -34.05
C PHE A 1084 35.73 -18.19 -34.97
N ASN A 1085 35.56 -19.41 -34.50
CA ASN A 1085 34.76 -20.40 -35.22
C ASN A 1085 33.26 -20.17 -34.98
N CYS A 1086 32.55 -19.82 -36.04
CA CYS A 1086 31.16 -19.34 -36.04
C CYS A 1086 30.14 -20.38 -36.52
N ALA A 1087 30.54 -21.64 -36.73
CA ALA A 1087 29.71 -22.69 -37.34
C ALA A 1087 28.38 -22.96 -36.61
N ALA A 1088 28.32 -22.65 -35.31
CA ALA A 1088 27.15 -22.83 -34.46
C ALA A 1088 26.49 -21.51 -34.01
N ASN A 1089 26.93 -20.35 -34.52
CA ASN A 1089 26.42 -19.05 -34.12
C ASN A 1089 25.27 -18.59 -35.01
N ALA A 1090 24.17 -18.18 -34.39
CA ALA A 1090 23.08 -17.46 -35.08
C ALA A 1090 23.26 -15.93 -34.98
N SER A 1091 24.02 -15.44 -34.00
CA SER A 1091 24.27 -14.02 -33.76
C SER A 1091 25.65 -13.79 -33.14
N ILE A 1092 26.21 -12.62 -33.40
CA ILE A 1092 27.45 -12.11 -32.80
C ILE A 1092 27.20 -10.66 -32.37
N ASN A 1093 27.30 -10.40 -31.07
CA ASN A 1093 26.95 -9.10 -30.49
C ASN A 1093 28.07 -8.55 -29.60
N ASN A 1094 28.35 -7.25 -29.69
CA ASN A 1094 29.24 -6.52 -28.77
C ASN A 1094 30.65 -7.13 -28.63
N LEU A 1095 31.17 -7.78 -29.68
CA LEU A 1095 32.37 -8.61 -29.57
C LEU A 1095 33.60 -7.81 -29.10
N PHE A 1096 33.80 -6.64 -29.70
CA PHE A 1096 34.86 -5.69 -29.42
C PHE A 1096 34.31 -4.30 -29.05
N ALA A 1097 33.04 -4.22 -28.63
CA ALA A 1097 32.44 -2.93 -28.28
C ALA A 1097 33.26 -2.24 -27.19
N GLY A 1098 33.61 -0.97 -27.39
CA GLY A 1098 34.43 -0.17 -26.47
C GLY A 1098 35.94 -0.45 -26.52
N CYS A 1099 36.45 -1.23 -27.47
CA CYS A 1099 37.89 -1.42 -27.68
C CYS A 1099 38.52 -0.20 -28.36
N ALA A 1100 38.61 0.92 -27.64
CA ALA A 1100 38.97 2.23 -28.19
C ALA A 1100 40.36 2.28 -28.87
N SER A 1101 41.31 1.42 -28.46
CA SER A 1101 42.66 1.34 -29.04
C SER A 1101 42.82 0.35 -30.20
N LEU A 1102 41.75 -0.35 -30.63
CA LEU A 1102 41.86 -1.38 -31.66
C LEU A 1102 42.17 -0.75 -33.02
N LYS A 1103 43.34 -1.06 -33.60
CA LYS A 1103 43.83 -0.48 -34.87
C LYS A 1103 43.61 -1.40 -36.05
N GLU A 1104 43.86 -2.70 -35.87
CA GLU A 1104 43.85 -3.69 -36.95
C GLU A 1104 43.18 -5.01 -36.53
N VAL A 1105 42.51 -5.65 -37.49
CA VAL A 1105 41.94 -6.99 -37.35
C VAL A 1105 42.45 -7.89 -38.48
N GLY A 1106 42.83 -9.12 -38.15
CA GLY A 1106 43.41 -10.08 -39.09
C GLY A 1106 42.42 -10.62 -40.12
N GLU A 1107 42.97 -11.15 -41.21
CA GLU A 1107 42.20 -11.82 -42.26
C GLU A 1107 41.41 -13.02 -41.73
N ASN A 1108 40.25 -13.31 -42.33
CA ASN A 1108 39.41 -14.45 -41.97
C ASN A 1108 39.11 -14.53 -40.46
N LEU A 1109 38.86 -13.38 -39.83
CA LEU A 1109 38.58 -13.26 -38.40
C LEU A 1109 37.49 -14.24 -37.91
N PHE A 1110 36.46 -14.43 -38.74
CA PHE A 1110 35.34 -15.34 -38.51
C PHE A 1110 35.42 -16.55 -39.46
N ILE A 1111 35.50 -17.76 -38.89
CA ILE A 1111 35.54 -19.03 -39.61
C ILE A 1111 34.13 -19.63 -39.64
N ASN A 1112 33.68 -20.16 -40.77
CA ASN A 1112 32.34 -20.76 -40.94
C ASN A 1112 31.15 -19.87 -40.47
N PRO A 1113 31.04 -18.58 -40.87
CA PRO A 1113 29.97 -17.70 -40.41
C PRO A 1113 28.65 -17.81 -41.20
N GLU A 1114 28.48 -18.83 -42.06
CA GLU A 1114 27.40 -18.88 -43.06
C GLU A 1114 25.98 -18.85 -42.47
N LYS A 1115 25.84 -19.22 -41.18
CA LYS A 1115 24.55 -19.26 -40.46
C LYS A 1115 24.28 -18.02 -39.60
N VAL A 1116 25.23 -17.09 -39.48
CA VAL A 1116 25.09 -15.91 -38.62
C VAL A 1116 24.11 -14.93 -39.26
N ARG A 1117 23.03 -14.62 -38.54
CA ARG A 1117 21.95 -13.73 -39.00
C ARG A 1117 22.08 -12.31 -38.49
N ILE A 1118 22.68 -12.14 -37.32
CA ILE A 1118 22.71 -10.86 -36.59
C ILE A 1118 24.16 -10.52 -36.25
N LEU A 1119 24.60 -9.34 -36.69
CA LEU A 1119 25.88 -8.72 -36.39
C LEU A 1119 25.57 -7.37 -35.76
N THR A 1120 25.75 -7.21 -34.46
CA THR A 1120 25.33 -5.96 -33.80
C THR A 1120 26.39 -5.47 -32.81
N TYR A 1121 26.73 -4.19 -32.88
CA TYR A 1121 27.73 -3.57 -32.00
C TYR A 1121 29.11 -4.25 -32.02
N ILE A 1122 29.49 -4.96 -33.09
CA ILE A 1122 30.72 -5.76 -33.09
C ILE A 1122 31.94 -4.89 -32.83
N PHE A 1123 32.04 -3.76 -33.53
CA PHE A 1123 33.14 -2.79 -33.42
C PHE A 1123 32.66 -1.45 -32.84
N GLN A 1124 31.53 -1.41 -32.15
CA GLN A 1124 30.99 -0.16 -31.62
C GLN A 1124 32.03 0.53 -30.72
N GLY A 1125 32.33 1.80 -30.97
CA GLY A 1125 33.29 2.59 -30.19
C GLY A 1125 34.75 2.18 -30.38
N CYS A 1126 35.10 1.38 -31.40
CA CYS A 1126 36.48 1.12 -31.80
C CYS A 1126 37.05 2.34 -32.54
N SER A 1127 37.24 3.45 -31.82
CA SER A 1127 37.59 4.76 -32.38
C SER A 1127 38.94 4.79 -33.13
N ALA A 1128 39.89 3.91 -32.80
CA ALA A 1128 41.19 3.81 -33.45
C ALA A 1128 41.23 2.86 -34.67
N LEU A 1129 40.12 2.20 -35.02
CA LEU A 1129 40.09 1.19 -36.07
C LEU A 1129 40.24 1.87 -37.44
N GLU A 1130 41.40 1.68 -38.08
CA GLU A 1130 41.72 2.37 -39.34
C GLU A 1130 41.15 1.65 -40.56
N SER A 1131 41.18 0.32 -40.56
CA SER A 1131 40.68 -0.48 -41.69
C SER A 1131 40.24 -1.87 -41.21
N VAL A 1132 39.40 -2.52 -42.01
CA VAL A 1132 39.09 -3.94 -41.87
C VAL A 1132 39.42 -4.66 -43.18
N PRO A 1133 39.86 -5.93 -43.15
CA PRO A 1133 40.06 -6.72 -44.37
C PRO A 1133 38.81 -6.71 -45.26
N VAL A 1134 38.98 -6.44 -46.55
CA VAL A 1134 37.87 -6.29 -47.52
C VAL A 1134 36.90 -7.47 -47.46
N GLY A 1135 37.43 -8.70 -47.45
CA GLY A 1135 36.63 -9.93 -47.42
C GLY A 1135 36.17 -10.41 -46.04
N ILE A 1136 36.26 -9.59 -44.98
CA ILE A 1136 35.93 -10.02 -43.60
C ILE A 1136 34.48 -10.52 -43.47
N PHE A 1137 33.57 -10.08 -44.35
CA PHE A 1137 32.16 -10.48 -44.37
C PHE A 1137 31.75 -11.38 -45.57
N ASP A 1138 32.71 -11.93 -46.33
CA ASP A 1138 32.43 -12.69 -47.56
C ASP A 1138 31.60 -13.96 -47.34
N ASN A 1139 31.74 -14.60 -46.17
CA ASN A 1139 31.04 -15.84 -45.86
C ASN A 1139 29.73 -15.63 -45.07
N PHE A 1140 29.33 -14.40 -44.75
CA PHE A 1140 28.11 -14.10 -43.98
C PHE A 1140 26.84 -14.13 -44.86
N LYS A 1141 26.55 -15.30 -45.43
CA LYS A 1141 25.46 -15.52 -46.40
C LYS A 1141 24.06 -15.31 -45.82
N ALA A 1142 23.87 -15.57 -44.52
CA ALA A 1142 22.58 -15.47 -43.85
C ALA A 1142 22.37 -14.16 -43.05
N ALA A 1143 23.29 -13.20 -43.13
CA ALA A 1143 23.19 -11.95 -42.37
C ALA A 1143 21.97 -11.14 -42.80
N THR A 1144 21.19 -10.66 -41.82
CA THR A 1144 19.98 -9.84 -42.04
C THR A 1144 19.96 -8.58 -41.19
N SER A 1145 20.86 -8.46 -40.22
CA SER A 1145 21.00 -7.32 -39.32
C SER A 1145 22.46 -6.96 -39.11
N ILE A 1146 22.79 -5.68 -39.30
CA ILE A 1146 24.11 -5.05 -39.08
C ILE A 1146 24.01 -3.79 -38.19
N ASN A 1147 22.97 -3.70 -37.36
CA ASN A 1147 22.74 -2.51 -36.52
C ASN A 1147 23.99 -2.12 -35.71
N SER A 1148 24.38 -0.86 -35.81
CA SER A 1148 25.52 -0.27 -35.08
C SER A 1148 26.83 -1.06 -35.20
N LEU A 1149 27.04 -1.75 -36.33
CA LEU A 1149 28.21 -2.62 -36.54
C LEU A 1149 29.54 -1.89 -36.31
N PHE A 1150 29.66 -0.68 -36.86
CA PHE A 1150 30.81 0.22 -36.79
C PHE A 1150 30.48 1.57 -36.13
N ASP A 1151 29.39 1.65 -35.37
CA ASP A 1151 28.99 2.89 -34.69
C ASP A 1151 30.14 3.45 -33.83
N GLY A 1152 30.57 4.69 -34.11
CA GLY A 1152 31.68 5.34 -33.42
C GLY A 1152 33.09 4.95 -33.91
N CYS A 1153 33.24 4.19 -35.01
CA CYS A 1153 34.53 3.93 -35.65
C CYS A 1153 35.01 5.15 -36.47
N VAL A 1154 35.38 6.23 -35.79
CA VAL A 1154 35.69 7.53 -36.40
C VAL A 1154 36.96 7.56 -37.26
N SER A 1155 37.87 6.60 -37.08
CA SER A 1155 39.12 6.49 -37.85
C SER A 1155 39.02 5.55 -39.07
N LEU A 1156 37.86 4.92 -39.29
CA LEU A 1156 37.69 3.92 -40.33
C LEU A 1156 37.72 4.58 -41.72
N LYS A 1157 38.75 4.25 -42.52
CA LYS A 1157 39.01 4.80 -43.86
C LYS A 1157 38.98 3.72 -44.94
N GLY A 1158 39.01 4.15 -46.20
CA GLY A 1158 38.92 3.27 -47.36
C GLY A 1158 37.49 2.97 -47.77
N GLU A 1159 37.30 1.96 -48.61
CA GLU A 1159 35.98 1.54 -49.10
C GLU A 1159 35.31 0.64 -48.05
N SER A 1160 34.01 0.84 -47.80
CA SER A 1160 33.26 0.01 -46.85
C SER A 1160 33.29 -1.48 -47.24
N PRO A 1161 33.11 -2.43 -46.29
CA PRO A 1161 33.23 -3.86 -46.60
C PRO A 1161 32.26 -4.33 -47.69
N TYR A 1162 32.81 -5.03 -48.69
CA TYR A 1162 32.09 -5.55 -49.84
C TYR A 1162 32.54 -6.98 -50.19
N THR A 1163 31.66 -7.71 -50.87
CA THR A 1163 31.99 -9.02 -51.46
C THR A 1163 31.85 -8.97 -52.97
N VAL A 1164 32.81 -9.53 -53.70
CA VAL A 1164 32.75 -9.63 -55.16
C VAL A 1164 32.11 -10.93 -55.58
N VAL A 1165 30.97 -10.87 -56.28
CA VAL A 1165 30.27 -12.03 -56.84
C VAL A 1165 30.09 -11.82 -58.34
N ASN A 1166 30.65 -12.72 -59.16
CA ASN A 1166 30.63 -12.63 -60.62
C ASN A 1166 31.13 -11.27 -61.18
N GLY A 1167 32.13 -10.66 -60.53
CA GLY A 1167 32.70 -9.37 -60.92
C GLY A 1167 31.94 -8.14 -60.43
N VAL A 1168 30.82 -8.30 -59.70
CA VAL A 1168 30.03 -7.21 -59.11
C VAL A 1168 30.34 -7.08 -57.61
N LYS A 1169 30.55 -5.85 -57.13
CA LYS A 1169 30.73 -5.56 -55.70
C LYS A 1169 29.37 -5.43 -55.00
N TYR A 1170 29.17 -6.16 -53.91
CA TYR A 1170 28.02 -6.05 -53.04
C TYR A 1170 28.46 -5.59 -51.64
N HIS A 1171 28.30 -4.29 -51.35
CA HIS A 1171 28.55 -3.72 -50.03
C HIS A 1171 27.53 -4.20 -49.01
N LEU A 1172 27.86 -4.20 -47.72
CA LEU A 1172 26.90 -4.58 -46.66
C LEU A 1172 25.59 -3.81 -46.71
N TYR A 1173 25.62 -2.50 -46.99
CA TYR A 1173 24.41 -1.67 -47.08
C TYR A 1173 23.63 -1.84 -48.39
N ASP A 1174 24.25 -2.47 -49.40
CA ASP A 1174 23.67 -2.70 -50.74
C ASP A 1174 23.31 -4.18 -50.94
N ARG A 1175 23.01 -4.92 -49.86
CA ARG A 1175 22.46 -6.28 -49.92
C ARG A 1175 20.94 -6.19 -49.77
N THR A 1176 20.26 -5.90 -50.87
CA THR A 1176 18.81 -5.67 -50.93
C THR A 1176 18.04 -6.92 -51.37
N ALA A 1177 16.72 -6.93 -51.24
CA ALA A 1177 15.89 -8.01 -51.78
C ALA A 1177 16.07 -8.19 -53.31
N GLU A 1178 16.32 -7.10 -54.04
CA GLU A 1178 16.44 -7.09 -55.51
C GLU A 1178 17.67 -7.84 -56.00
N ASN A 1179 18.78 -7.76 -55.25
CA ASN A 1179 20.04 -8.38 -55.63
C ASN A 1179 20.40 -9.66 -54.85
N ALA A 1180 19.52 -10.12 -53.95
CA ALA A 1180 19.72 -11.32 -53.14
C ALA A 1180 20.00 -12.58 -53.99
N SER A 1181 19.25 -12.78 -55.08
CA SER A 1181 19.43 -13.94 -55.97
C SER A 1181 20.76 -13.89 -56.76
N ALA A 1182 21.20 -12.69 -57.15
CA ALA A 1182 22.42 -12.49 -57.95
C ALA A 1182 23.69 -12.52 -57.09
N SER A 1183 23.61 -12.03 -55.86
CA SER A 1183 24.71 -11.96 -54.90
C SER A 1183 24.87 -13.24 -54.06
N GLY A 1184 23.80 -14.02 -53.88
CA GLY A 1184 23.79 -15.20 -53.01
C GLY A 1184 23.80 -14.86 -51.51
N PHE A 1185 23.60 -13.58 -51.15
CA PHE A 1185 23.46 -13.10 -49.78
C PHE A 1185 21.99 -12.85 -49.43
N ALA A 1186 21.63 -13.07 -48.16
CA ALA A 1186 20.36 -12.60 -47.63
C ALA A 1186 20.28 -11.07 -47.61
N GLU A 1187 19.06 -10.55 -47.74
CA GLU A 1187 18.77 -9.12 -47.60
C GLU A 1187 19.08 -8.62 -46.19
N ILE A 1188 19.77 -7.48 -46.10
CA ILE A 1188 19.97 -6.74 -44.86
C ILE A 1188 18.72 -5.90 -44.57
N LYS A 1189 17.92 -6.37 -43.61
CA LYS A 1189 16.65 -5.74 -43.19
C LYS A 1189 16.84 -4.66 -42.13
N PHE A 1190 17.90 -4.78 -41.33
CA PHE A 1190 18.17 -3.88 -40.21
C PHE A 1190 19.60 -3.37 -40.28
N MET A 1191 19.78 -2.06 -40.50
CA MET A 1191 21.09 -1.43 -40.62
C MET A 1191 21.22 -0.14 -39.82
N LYS A 1192 20.33 0.07 -38.84
CA LYS A 1192 20.28 1.30 -38.04
C LYS A 1192 21.65 1.64 -37.46
N ALA A 1193 22.13 2.86 -37.72
CA ALA A 1193 23.41 3.38 -37.25
C ALA A 1193 24.64 2.50 -37.55
N ALA A 1194 24.57 1.59 -38.54
CA ALA A 1194 25.64 0.62 -38.83
C ALA A 1194 27.01 1.27 -39.09
N PHE A 1195 27.02 2.49 -39.62
CA PHE A 1195 28.20 3.29 -39.95
C PHE A 1195 28.14 4.70 -39.32
N GLN A 1196 27.40 4.86 -38.22
CA GLN A 1196 27.30 6.13 -37.53
C GLN A 1196 28.70 6.61 -37.09
N GLY A 1197 29.08 7.82 -37.50
CA GLY A 1197 30.41 8.40 -37.22
C GLY A 1197 31.56 7.95 -38.14
N CYS A 1198 31.34 7.04 -39.10
CA CYS A 1198 32.38 6.56 -40.04
C CYS A 1198 32.62 7.50 -41.23
N THR A 1199 32.79 8.80 -41.00
CA THR A 1199 32.81 9.83 -42.06
C THR A 1199 34.04 9.81 -42.97
N GLN A 1200 35.05 8.97 -42.66
CA GLN A 1200 36.28 8.83 -43.45
C GLN A 1200 36.22 7.72 -44.52
N LEU A 1201 35.11 7.00 -44.63
CA LEU A 1201 34.90 6.01 -45.70
C LEU A 1201 34.78 6.70 -47.07
N SER A 1202 35.45 6.16 -48.09
CA SER A 1202 35.46 6.75 -49.45
C SER A 1202 34.09 6.70 -50.13
N ASP A 1203 33.25 5.75 -49.75
CA ASP A 1203 31.87 5.56 -50.22
C ASP A 1203 30.83 6.05 -49.20
N TYR A 1204 31.23 6.81 -48.16
CA TYR A 1204 30.30 7.28 -47.12
C TYR A 1204 29.08 8.02 -47.68
N ALA A 1205 29.25 8.78 -48.76
CA ALA A 1205 28.16 9.47 -49.44
C ALA A 1205 27.08 8.52 -49.97
N GLN A 1206 27.45 7.30 -50.38
CA GLN A 1206 26.57 6.28 -50.96
C GLN A 1206 25.81 5.45 -49.91
N ILE A 1207 26.24 5.50 -48.65
CA ILE A 1207 25.60 4.77 -47.54
C ILE A 1207 24.20 5.36 -47.26
N PRO A 1208 23.13 4.55 -47.12
CA PRO A 1208 21.78 5.03 -46.80
C PRO A 1208 21.67 5.75 -45.45
N ASP A 1209 20.76 6.73 -45.33
CA ASP A 1209 20.56 7.52 -44.10
C ASP A 1209 20.28 6.67 -42.84
N PRO A 1210 19.45 5.61 -42.89
CA PRO A 1210 19.24 4.73 -41.73
C PRO A 1210 20.54 4.12 -41.18
N ALA A 1211 21.57 3.96 -42.01
CA ALA A 1211 22.87 3.43 -41.57
C ALA A 1211 23.82 4.50 -41.02
N LYS A 1212 23.54 5.79 -41.24
CA LYS A 1212 24.36 6.93 -40.79
C LYS A 1212 23.91 7.53 -39.46
N ALA A 1213 22.64 7.41 -39.11
CA ALA A 1213 22.03 8.05 -37.95
C ALA A 1213 21.04 7.13 -37.21
N ASN A 1214 20.66 7.55 -36.00
CA ASN A 1214 19.79 6.82 -35.08
C ASN A 1214 18.30 6.98 -35.37
#